data_AF-A0A229UL67-F1
#
_entry.id   AF-A0A229UL67-F1
#
_cell.length_a   1.000
_cell.length_b   1.000
_cell.length_c   1.000
_cell.angle_alpha   90.00
_cell.angle_beta   90.00
_cell.angle_gamma   90.00
#
_symmetry.space_group_name_H-M   'P 1'
#
loop_
_entity.id
_entity.type
_entity.pdbx_description
1 polymer ?
#
loop_
_entity_poly.entity_id
_entity_poly.type
_entity_poly.pdbx_seq_one_letter_code
_entity_poly.pdbx_strand_id
1 'polypeptide(L)'
;MIGLERSFHVIKKYRGRAANKISALSAFVASCLVLLVFSAWIGALPAQAAARAAIVVEVHGDVSVKKAGGSKTYTAYEDMSLNQGDMIYTGESSSLVLKIADHDDNMTIGENAEVSISDLVDQGGGKVSKFKIWAGSAWTKVKSLVGSEDEFEVETPTAVMGVRGTLLYTGVDPVTGETKLVVGSGVVGARTITSTNAGEEGFRQTSRYVTVYPSQQLQLDTRNVHSDLKTKVDMVNVDDLVNQASPEVIQAIIQNSLETQQENAQLKQKLLDDLNKGIQKPDPQSILLIKNKDDLNKVGTNFDAFIPQLAKEAVDRKKADLKIIDDSNKKIELPLKKIDLNKLDSLDKQAGLDPEVVKLKEQAEKEQLKYVKELQQVQSNQDKLGLLLKQIENERSKLQEANKQTQADQLKAITDQYLSQLSPEERKRFEEAVKKNNGGDVVTTPVSSGGSGHKGSSGGSTGSGPSAPALISPSSAVTSNAPALVVKAPVGTVIKVLNNGVVIAQADGNGDQEVHIPLTSLVTEGTTVYDKLTIVTELNGVQSAAVSVPAITVDTTSGIFLTSVDKQNQSVTANLTMKNFKGTKALYAVEVHLMYDNRLSYDGDGSVPTNTSTVFGSQPDSVQILKQIKGASSSELIYAATSSQPAPGNFEVDGEQPLISIPLHLTSVDTTNLDVKLVSYMVVDQAGNVIVEFDSGNAPVSVPVP
;
A
#
# COMPACT_ATOMS: atom_id res chain seq x y z
N MET A 1 -79.26 46.86 -4.57
CA MET A 1 -79.85 46.06 -3.47
C MET A 1 -80.90 45.12 -4.08
N ILE A 2 -81.00 43.91 -3.52
CA ILE A 2 -81.89 42.76 -3.78
C ILE A 2 -83.26 43.05 -4.43
N GLY A 3 -83.77 42.11 -5.24
CA GLY A 3 -85.23 41.87 -5.42
C GLY A 3 -85.61 41.03 -6.64
N LEU A 4 -85.93 39.74 -6.45
CA LEU A 4 -86.22 38.72 -7.48
C LEU A 4 -87.73 38.62 -7.87
N GLU A 5 -88.00 38.40 -9.15
CA GLU A 5 -89.32 38.21 -9.78
C GLU A 5 -89.38 36.95 -10.69
N ARG A 6 -90.55 36.29 -10.72
CA ARG A 6 -91.37 35.78 -11.86
C ARG A 6 -90.68 35.05 -13.05
N SER A 7 -91.33 34.20 -13.86
CA SER A 7 -92.55 33.40 -13.90
C SER A 7 -92.58 32.75 -15.29
N PHE A 8 -93.07 31.51 -15.36
CA PHE A 8 -93.95 30.91 -16.39
C PHE A 8 -93.74 31.04 -17.93
N HIS A 9 -94.08 29.89 -18.54
CA HIS A 9 -94.84 29.65 -19.80
C HIS A 9 -94.12 29.32 -21.14
N VAL A 10 -94.19 28.02 -21.48
CA VAL A 10 -94.75 27.37 -22.71
C VAL A 10 -94.35 27.88 -24.11
N ILE A 11 -93.88 26.94 -24.98
CA ILE A 11 -94.28 26.69 -26.40
C ILE A 11 -93.62 25.35 -26.86
N LYS A 12 -94.39 24.25 -27.12
CA LYS A 12 -94.72 23.58 -28.43
C LYS A 12 -93.52 23.44 -29.40
N LYS A 13 -93.22 22.33 -30.13
CA LYS A 13 -94.05 21.29 -30.78
C LYS A 13 -93.14 20.19 -31.44
N TYR A 14 -93.56 18.92 -31.34
CA TYR A 14 -93.49 17.79 -32.31
C TYR A 14 -92.43 17.70 -33.44
N ARG A 15 -91.77 16.53 -33.55
CA ARG A 15 -92.05 15.47 -34.56
C ARG A 15 -91.12 14.25 -34.39
N GLY A 16 -91.69 13.04 -34.34
CA GLY A 16 -90.94 11.80 -34.20
C GLY A 16 -90.40 11.22 -35.51
N ARG A 17 -89.57 10.17 -35.39
CA ARG A 17 -89.39 9.14 -36.42
C ARG A 17 -88.78 7.86 -35.81
N ALA A 18 -89.55 6.79 -35.95
CA ALA A 18 -89.21 5.37 -36.15
C ALA A 18 -87.84 4.82 -35.68
N ALA A 19 -87.94 3.81 -34.81
CA ALA A 19 -87.25 2.51 -34.79
C ALA A 19 -85.86 2.36 -35.44
N ASN A 20 -84.91 1.80 -34.66
CA ASN A 20 -84.23 0.58 -35.06
C ASN A 20 -83.79 -0.21 -33.82
N LYS A 21 -84.39 -1.38 -33.60
CA LYS A 21 -83.88 -2.38 -32.66
C LYS A 21 -82.63 -2.99 -33.27
N ILE A 22 -81.48 -2.42 -32.96
CA ILE A 22 -80.18 -3.05 -33.25
C ILE A 22 -80.11 -4.29 -32.34
N SER A 23 -80.25 -5.48 -32.94
CA SER A 23 -80.20 -6.73 -32.20
C SER A 23 -78.83 -6.85 -31.53
N ALA A 24 -78.78 -7.37 -30.30
CA ALA A 24 -77.54 -7.54 -29.53
C ALA A 24 -76.43 -8.27 -30.32
N LEU A 25 -76.82 -9.07 -31.33
CA LEU A 25 -75.92 -9.75 -32.26
C LEU A 25 -75.16 -8.78 -33.18
N SER A 26 -75.81 -7.73 -33.68
CA SER A 26 -75.18 -6.72 -34.54
C SER A 26 -74.23 -5.79 -33.77
N ALA A 27 -74.50 -5.52 -32.48
CA ALA A 27 -73.56 -4.83 -31.60
C ALA A 27 -72.33 -5.70 -31.26
N PHE A 28 -72.51 -7.02 -31.10
CA PHE A 28 -71.42 -7.96 -30.85
C PHE A 28 -70.52 -8.15 -32.07
N VAL A 29 -71.10 -8.25 -33.28
CA VAL A 29 -70.34 -8.34 -34.53
C VAL A 29 -69.59 -7.03 -34.81
N ALA A 30 -70.21 -5.87 -34.59
CA ALA A 30 -69.52 -4.58 -34.71
C ALA A 30 -68.38 -4.44 -33.70
N SER A 31 -68.55 -4.91 -32.46
CA SER A 31 -67.49 -4.92 -31.45
C SER A 31 -66.34 -5.86 -31.81
N CYS A 32 -66.62 -7.04 -32.37
CA CYS A 32 -65.59 -7.95 -32.86
C CYS A 32 -64.85 -7.39 -34.09
N LEU A 33 -65.55 -6.69 -34.98
CA LEU A 33 -64.95 -6.05 -36.16
C LEU A 33 -64.08 -4.84 -35.76
N VAL A 34 -64.50 -4.07 -34.75
CA VAL A 34 -63.67 -3.00 -34.16
C VAL A 34 -62.46 -3.57 -33.44
N LEU A 35 -62.58 -4.69 -32.72
CA LEU A 35 -61.45 -5.39 -32.09
C LEU A 35 -60.46 -5.99 -33.10
N LEU A 36 -60.95 -6.51 -34.23
CA LEU A 36 -60.10 -7.01 -35.32
C LEU A 36 -59.36 -5.87 -36.03
N VAL A 37 -60.01 -4.71 -36.24
CA VAL A 37 -59.35 -3.52 -36.81
C VAL A 37 -58.39 -2.88 -35.79
N PHE A 38 -58.66 -2.96 -34.48
CA PHE A 38 -57.71 -2.56 -33.43
C PHE A 38 -56.50 -3.51 -33.32
N SER A 39 -56.67 -4.81 -33.57
CA SER A 39 -55.56 -5.77 -33.62
C SER A 39 -54.61 -5.54 -34.81
N ALA A 40 -55.09 -4.90 -35.88
CA ALA A 40 -54.26 -4.46 -37.01
C ALA A 40 -53.53 -3.13 -36.74
N TRP A 41 -53.82 -2.45 -35.63
CA TRP A 41 -53.16 -1.22 -35.16
C TRP A 41 -52.21 -1.46 -33.97
N ILE A 42 -52.07 -2.72 -33.52
CA ILE A 42 -50.87 -3.11 -32.78
C ILE A 42 -49.80 -3.27 -33.85
N GLY A 43 -49.10 -2.16 -34.12
CA GLY A 43 -47.94 -2.17 -34.99
C GLY A 43 -47.05 -3.35 -34.63
N ALA A 44 -46.55 -4.06 -35.64
CA ALA A 44 -45.55 -5.08 -35.45
C ALA A 44 -44.53 -4.53 -34.45
N LEU A 45 -44.42 -5.19 -33.28
CA LEU A 45 -43.30 -4.95 -32.39
C LEU A 45 -42.07 -4.98 -33.30
N PRO A 46 -41.18 -3.97 -33.26
CA PRO A 46 -39.97 -4.01 -34.05
C PRO A 46 -39.39 -5.39 -33.80
N ALA A 47 -39.20 -6.18 -34.86
CA ALA A 47 -38.51 -7.45 -34.73
C ALA A 47 -37.22 -7.10 -34.01
N GLN A 48 -37.12 -7.52 -32.74
CA GLN A 48 -35.92 -7.34 -31.95
C GLN A 48 -34.84 -7.94 -32.84
N ALA A 49 -33.90 -7.11 -33.32
CA ALA A 49 -32.83 -7.58 -34.18
C ALA A 49 -32.29 -8.86 -33.55
N ALA A 50 -32.30 -9.95 -34.32
CA ALA A 50 -31.94 -11.26 -33.78
C ALA A 50 -30.61 -11.13 -33.05
N ALA A 51 -30.62 -11.35 -31.74
CA ALA A 51 -29.44 -11.16 -30.91
C ALA A 51 -28.29 -11.99 -31.51
N ARG A 52 -27.15 -11.35 -31.78
CA ARG A 52 -25.95 -12.07 -32.22
C ARG A 52 -25.61 -13.09 -31.14
N ALA A 53 -25.22 -14.29 -31.56
CA ALA A 53 -24.93 -15.40 -30.65
C ALA A 53 -23.58 -16.02 -30.99
N ALA A 54 -22.91 -16.56 -29.96
CA ALA A 54 -21.80 -17.48 -30.13
C ALA A 54 -22.34 -18.91 -30.04
N ILE A 55 -21.77 -19.82 -30.80
CA ILE A 55 -22.16 -21.23 -30.88
C ILE A 55 -20.96 -22.06 -30.45
N VAL A 56 -21.18 -22.98 -29.52
CA VAL A 56 -20.19 -23.98 -29.13
C VAL A 56 -20.06 -25.01 -30.26
N VAL A 57 -18.87 -25.13 -30.83
CA VAL A 57 -18.58 -26.03 -31.97
C VAL A 57 -17.97 -27.34 -31.52
N GLU A 58 -17.15 -27.30 -30.47
CA GLU A 58 -16.44 -28.47 -29.95
C GLU A 58 -16.27 -28.31 -28.44
N VAL A 59 -16.43 -29.41 -27.69
CA VAL A 59 -16.24 -29.48 -26.25
C VAL A 59 -15.38 -30.68 -25.91
N HIS A 60 -14.32 -30.47 -25.13
CA HIS A 60 -13.49 -31.53 -24.59
C HIS A 60 -13.38 -31.38 -23.07
N GLY A 61 -13.53 -32.48 -22.33
CA GLY A 61 -13.40 -32.49 -20.86
C GLY A 61 -14.58 -31.87 -20.12
N ASP A 62 -14.30 -31.29 -18.95
CA ASP A 62 -15.29 -30.62 -18.08
C ASP A 62 -15.38 -29.14 -18.44
N VAL A 63 -16.49 -28.79 -19.09
CA VAL A 63 -16.78 -27.41 -19.47
C VAL A 63 -18.17 -27.04 -18.99
N SER A 64 -18.27 -25.90 -18.33
CA SER A 64 -19.54 -25.37 -17.84
C SER A 64 -19.76 -23.93 -18.24
N VAL A 65 -21.02 -23.54 -18.35
CA VAL A 65 -21.47 -22.22 -18.77
C VAL A 65 -22.45 -21.69 -17.74
N LYS A 66 -22.24 -20.46 -17.29
CA LYS A 66 -23.19 -19.70 -16.48
C LYS A 66 -23.89 -18.68 -17.37
N LYS A 67 -25.22 -18.78 -17.43
CA LYS A 67 -26.04 -17.85 -18.23
C LYS A 67 -26.14 -16.47 -17.60
N ALA A 68 -26.18 -15.43 -18.43
CA ALA A 68 -26.32 -14.04 -18.01
C ALA A 68 -27.49 -13.85 -17.01
N GLY A 69 -27.25 -13.13 -15.91
CA GLY A 69 -28.26 -12.87 -14.87
C GLY A 69 -28.67 -14.09 -14.02
N GLY A 70 -28.15 -15.29 -14.30
CA GLY A 70 -28.39 -16.50 -13.53
C GLY A 70 -27.26 -16.81 -12.53
N SER A 71 -27.56 -17.63 -11.52
CA SER A 71 -26.55 -18.19 -10.59
C SER A 71 -26.17 -19.63 -10.90
N LYS A 72 -26.93 -20.33 -11.76
CA LYS A 72 -26.70 -21.73 -12.11
C LYS A 72 -25.71 -21.85 -13.27
N THR A 73 -24.83 -22.84 -13.14
CA THR A 73 -23.96 -23.34 -14.22
C THR A 73 -24.61 -24.54 -14.90
N TYR A 74 -24.35 -24.70 -16.20
CA TYR A 74 -24.82 -25.79 -17.05
C TYR A 74 -23.61 -26.42 -17.74
N THR A 75 -23.57 -27.74 -17.88
CA THR A 75 -22.54 -28.40 -18.71
C THR A 75 -22.66 -27.92 -20.16
N ALA A 76 -21.54 -27.52 -20.76
CA ALA A 76 -21.50 -27.12 -22.16
C ALA A 76 -21.65 -28.34 -23.07
N TYR A 77 -22.27 -28.14 -24.23
CA TYR A 77 -22.43 -29.16 -25.26
C TYR A 77 -22.35 -28.51 -26.64
N GLU A 78 -22.04 -29.29 -27.67
CA GLU A 78 -22.01 -28.81 -29.06
C GLU A 78 -23.36 -28.21 -29.48
N ASP A 79 -23.33 -27.20 -30.35
CA ASP A 79 -24.48 -26.38 -30.76
C ASP A 79 -25.16 -25.57 -29.64
N MET A 80 -24.60 -25.55 -28.43
CA MET A 80 -25.08 -24.67 -27.37
C MET A 80 -24.89 -23.20 -27.78
N SER A 81 -26.00 -22.46 -27.84
CA SER A 81 -26.00 -21.03 -28.12
C SER A 81 -25.70 -20.22 -26.85
N LEU A 82 -24.71 -19.34 -26.94
CA LEU A 82 -24.25 -18.41 -25.91
C LEU A 82 -24.52 -16.97 -26.32
N ASN A 83 -24.90 -16.16 -25.34
CA ASN A 83 -25.28 -14.76 -25.56
C ASN A 83 -24.36 -13.82 -24.76
N GLN A 84 -24.49 -12.52 -25.02
CA GLN A 84 -23.90 -11.50 -24.19
C GLN A 84 -24.22 -11.73 -22.70
N GLY A 85 -23.20 -11.60 -21.85
CA GLY A 85 -23.25 -11.79 -20.41
C GLY A 85 -23.04 -13.23 -19.94
N ASP A 86 -22.97 -14.20 -20.85
CA ASP A 86 -22.66 -15.59 -20.50
C ASP A 86 -21.17 -15.72 -20.11
N MET A 87 -20.90 -16.59 -19.13
CA MET A 87 -19.55 -16.96 -18.67
C MET A 87 -19.27 -18.42 -18.98
N ILE A 88 -18.05 -18.73 -19.38
CA ILE A 88 -17.56 -20.05 -19.75
C ILE A 88 -16.42 -20.41 -18.80
N TYR A 89 -16.46 -21.64 -18.30
CA TYR A 89 -15.48 -22.21 -17.39
C TYR A 89 -14.98 -23.53 -17.96
N THR A 90 -13.68 -23.67 -18.15
CA THR A 90 -13.03 -24.93 -18.54
C THR A 90 -12.20 -25.46 -17.38
N GLY A 91 -12.33 -26.75 -17.08
CA GLY A 91 -11.51 -27.43 -16.08
C GLY A 91 -10.10 -27.77 -16.58
N GLU A 92 -9.39 -28.57 -15.80
CA GLU A 92 -8.11 -29.17 -16.18
C GLU A 92 -8.29 -30.11 -17.39
N SER A 93 -7.33 -30.14 -18.33
CA SER A 93 -7.38 -30.97 -19.54
C SER A 93 -8.69 -30.83 -20.35
N SER A 94 -9.31 -29.65 -20.27
CA SER A 94 -10.61 -29.35 -20.88
C SER A 94 -10.47 -28.18 -21.84
N SER A 95 -11.28 -28.15 -22.90
CA SER A 95 -11.24 -27.09 -23.90
C SER A 95 -12.61 -26.90 -24.56
N LEU A 96 -12.79 -25.73 -25.16
CA LEU A 96 -14.02 -25.40 -25.87
C LEU A 96 -13.72 -24.53 -27.09
N VAL A 97 -14.34 -24.81 -28.23
CA VAL A 97 -14.26 -23.97 -29.43
C VAL A 97 -15.57 -23.21 -29.59
N LEU A 98 -15.51 -21.89 -29.56
CA LEU A 98 -16.61 -21.00 -29.92
C LEU A 98 -16.49 -20.55 -31.36
N LYS A 99 -17.63 -20.41 -32.02
CA LYS A 99 -17.79 -19.69 -33.28
C LYS A 99 -18.83 -18.61 -33.14
N ILE A 100 -18.57 -17.43 -33.68
CA ILE A 100 -19.59 -16.37 -33.74
C ILE A 100 -20.58 -16.69 -34.86
N ALA A 101 -21.88 -16.71 -34.59
CA ALA A 101 -22.85 -17.28 -35.54
C ALA A 101 -22.90 -16.55 -36.90
N ASP A 102 -22.59 -15.25 -36.89
CA ASP A 102 -22.76 -14.36 -38.03
C ASP A 102 -21.44 -13.93 -38.69
N HIS A 103 -20.31 -14.44 -38.22
CA HIS A 103 -18.98 -14.23 -38.79
C HIS A 103 -18.11 -15.47 -38.60
N ASP A 104 -17.10 -15.70 -39.45
CA ASP A 104 -16.26 -16.91 -39.34
C ASP A 104 -15.14 -16.74 -38.30
N ASP A 105 -15.46 -16.07 -37.19
CA ASP A 105 -14.56 -15.85 -36.05
C ASP A 105 -14.67 -17.02 -35.08
N ASN A 106 -13.51 -17.56 -34.70
CA ASN A 106 -13.43 -18.71 -33.81
C ASN A 106 -12.51 -18.39 -32.63
N MET A 107 -12.89 -18.86 -31.43
CA MET A 107 -12.07 -18.79 -30.24
C MET A 107 -11.95 -20.18 -29.62
N THR A 108 -10.74 -20.73 -29.63
CA THR A 108 -10.40 -21.98 -28.92
C THR A 108 -9.94 -21.64 -27.52
N ILE A 109 -10.75 -21.96 -26.53
CA ILE A 109 -10.50 -21.73 -25.10
C ILE A 109 -9.83 -22.99 -24.54
N GLY A 110 -8.66 -22.82 -23.92
CA GLY A 110 -7.88 -23.89 -23.30
C GLY A 110 -8.37 -24.24 -21.89
N GLU A 111 -7.58 -25.06 -21.20
CA GLU A 111 -7.87 -25.51 -19.84
C GLU A 111 -7.77 -24.40 -18.78
N ASN A 112 -8.41 -24.63 -17.63
CA ASN A 112 -8.41 -23.75 -16.46
C ASN A 112 -8.77 -22.29 -16.79
N ALA A 113 -9.71 -22.10 -17.72
CA ALA A 113 -10.06 -20.79 -18.23
C ALA A 113 -11.39 -20.28 -17.67
N GLU A 114 -11.45 -18.96 -17.48
CA GLU A 114 -12.69 -18.23 -17.21
C GLU A 114 -12.83 -17.12 -18.25
N VAL A 115 -13.83 -17.26 -19.13
CA VAL A 115 -14.05 -16.35 -20.26
C VAL A 115 -15.48 -15.83 -20.22
N SER A 116 -15.66 -14.52 -20.40
CA SER A 116 -16.97 -13.89 -20.51
C SER A 116 -17.22 -13.28 -21.88
N ILE A 117 -18.45 -13.36 -22.35
CA ILE A 117 -18.93 -12.65 -23.54
C ILE A 117 -19.47 -11.29 -23.07
N SER A 118 -18.64 -10.25 -23.10
CA SER A 118 -18.99 -8.95 -22.51
C SER A 118 -19.95 -8.14 -23.39
N ASP A 119 -19.69 -8.12 -24.69
CA ASP A 119 -20.57 -7.53 -25.69
C ASP A 119 -20.66 -8.43 -26.92
N LEU A 120 -21.88 -8.67 -27.40
CA LEU A 120 -22.12 -9.42 -28.63
C LEU A 120 -23.37 -8.86 -29.31
N VAL A 121 -23.19 -7.72 -29.97
CA VAL A 121 -24.30 -6.89 -30.44
C VAL A 121 -24.10 -6.41 -31.88
N ASP A 122 -25.22 -6.12 -32.52
CA ASP A 122 -25.29 -5.35 -33.76
C ASP A 122 -25.72 -3.92 -33.37
N GLN A 123 -24.78 -2.98 -33.40
CA GLN A 123 -25.09 -1.56 -33.24
C GLN A 123 -25.16 -1.00 -34.64
N GLY A 124 -26.26 -0.35 -35.06
CA GLY A 124 -26.62 -0.01 -36.45
C GLY A 124 -25.63 0.77 -37.35
N GLY A 125 -24.33 0.77 -37.06
CA GLY A 125 -23.21 1.01 -37.97
C GLY A 125 -22.18 -0.14 -38.10
N GLY A 126 -22.12 -1.14 -37.20
CA GLY A 126 -21.14 -2.25 -37.21
C GLY A 126 -21.37 -3.33 -36.15
N LYS A 127 -20.66 -4.46 -36.30
CA LYS A 127 -20.75 -5.62 -35.41
C LYS A 127 -19.71 -5.54 -34.29
N VAL A 128 -20.16 -5.62 -33.03
CA VAL A 128 -19.29 -5.55 -31.84
C VAL A 128 -19.22 -6.90 -31.15
N SER A 129 -18.01 -7.43 -30.96
CA SER A 129 -17.75 -8.69 -30.26
C SER A 129 -16.62 -8.48 -29.24
N LYS A 130 -16.92 -8.53 -27.95
CA LYS A 130 -15.95 -8.31 -26.86
C LYS A 130 -15.93 -9.49 -25.90
N PHE A 131 -14.76 -10.05 -25.69
CA PHE A 131 -14.52 -11.17 -24.78
C PHE A 131 -13.61 -10.74 -23.65
N LYS A 132 -13.91 -11.10 -22.40
CA LYS A 132 -12.97 -10.94 -21.28
C LYS A 132 -12.41 -12.29 -20.89
N ILE A 133 -11.10 -12.40 -20.76
CA ILE A 133 -10.41 -13.59 -20.26
C ILE A 133 -9.86 -13.24 -18.88
N TRP A 134 -10.36 -13.92 -17.85
CA TRP A 134 -9.96 -13.72 -16.46
C TRP A 134 -8.84 -14.67 -16.04
N ALA A 135 -8.81 -15.86 -16.63
CA ALA A 135 -7.83 -16.90 -16.37
C ALA A 135 -7.73 -17.84 -17.59
N GLY A 136 -6.64 -18.59 -17.67
CA GLY A 136 -6.41 -19.61 -18.70
C GLY A 136 -5.92 -19.00 -20.00
N SER A 137 -6.16 -19.69 -21.12
CA SER A 137 -5.70 -19.23 -22.43
C SER A 137 -6.74 -19.40 -23.52
N ALA A 138 -6.63 -18.58 -24.57
CA ALA A 138 -7.42 -18.70 -25.76
C ALA A 138 -6.59 -18.43 -27.02
N TRP A 139 -6.85 -19.19 -28.07
CA TRP A 139 -6.44 -18.87 -29.43
C TRP A 139 -7.63 -18.30 -30.19
N THR A 140 -7.50 -17.08 -30.67
CA THR A 140 -8.57 -16.35 -31.34
C THR A 140 -8.21 -16.14 -32.80
N LYS A 141 -9.07 -16.65 -33.68
CA LYS A 141 -9.04 -16.42 -35.12
C LYS A 141 -10.14 -15.41 -35.44
N VAL A 142 -9.76 -14.21 -35.84
CA VAL A 142 -10.69 -13.18 -36.29
C VAL A 142 -10.46 -12.92 -37.76
N LYS A 143 -11.48 -13.17 -38.57
CA LYS A 143 -11.40 -12.90 -40.00
C LYS A 143 -11.41 -11.38 -40.21
N SER A 144 -10.69 -10.91 -41.24
CA SER A 144 -10.57 -9.46 -41.50
C SER A 144 -11.94 -8.79 -41.54
N LEU A 145 -12.13 -7.82 -40.65
CA LEU A 145 -13.38 -7.10 -40.48
C LEU A 145 -13.74 -6.35 -41.76
N VAL A 146 -14.97 -6.53 -42.24
CA VAL A 146 -15.43 -6.04 -43.56
C VAL A 146 -16.00 -4.62 -43.44
N GLY A 147 -16.63 -4.27 -42.31
CA GLY A 147 -17.09 -2.92 -41.99
C GLY A 147 -16.01 -2.07 -41.33
N SER A 148 -16.02 -0.76 -41.58
CA SER A 148 -15.13 0.19 -40.87
C SER A 148 -15.45 0.31 -39.38
N GLU A 149 -16.70 0.02 -39.01
CA GLU A 149 -17.25 0.13 -37.66
C GLU A 149 -17.32 -1.22 -36.92
N ASP A 150 -16.87 -2.31 -37.53
CA ASP A 150 -16.81 -3.61 -36.86
C ASP A 150 -15.70 -3.58 -35.80
N GLU A 151 -15.98 -4.14 -34.62
CA GLU A 151 -15.06 -4.15 -33.48
C GLU A 151 -14.96 -5.57 -32.90
N PHE A 152 -13.72 -6.05 -32.78
CA PHE A 152 -13.42 -7.27 -32.03
C PHE A 152 -12.39 -6.93 -30.95
N GLU A 153 -12.75 -7.16 -29.68
CA GLU A 153 -11.84 -6.94 -28.56
C GLU A 153 -11.69 -8.18 -27.68
N VAL A 154 -10.46 -8.43 -27.26
CA VAL A 154 -10.15 -9.34 -26.16
C VAL A 154 -9.62 -8.52 -24.99
N GLU A 155 -10.30 -8.56 -23.87
CA GLU A 155 -9.94 -7.84 -22.65
C GLU A 155 -9.42 -8.83 -21.60
N THR A 156 -8.48 -8.36 -20.80
CA THR A 156 -7.82 -9.08 -19.71
C THR A 156 -7.72 -8.12 -18.52
N PRO A 157 -7.35 -8.59 -17.31
CA PRO A 157 -7.20 -7.72 -16.16
C PRO A 157 -6.23 -6.54 -16.37
N THR A 158 -5.24 -6.69 -17.28
CA THR A 158 -4.21 -5.68 -17.51
C THR A 158 -4.35 -4.89 -18.80
N ALA A 159 -5.07 -5.42 -19.80
CA ALA A 159 -5.11 -4.82 -21.14
C ALA A 159 -6.35 -5.17 -21.97
N VAL A 160 -6.66 -4.28 -22.91
CA VAL A 160 -7.65 -4.47 -23.98
C VAL A 160 -6.90 -4.60 -25.31
N MET A 161 -7.19 -5.66 -26.07
CA MET A 161 -6.59 -5.95 -27.37
C MET A 161 -7.63 -5.73 -28.45
N GLY A 162 -7.45 -4.68 -29.25
CA GLY A 162 -8.22 -4.43 -30.46
C GLY A 162 -7.69 -5.26 -31.61
N VAL A 163 -8.55 -6.10 -32.16
CA VAL A 163 -8.23 -7.14 -33.13
C VAL A 163 -8.91 -6.84 -34.45
N ARG A 164 -8.12 -6.72 -35.53
CA ARG A 164 -8.65 -6.44 -36.88
C ARG A 164 -8.00 -7.33 -37.93
N GLY A 165 -8.55 -8.53 -38.12
CA GLY A 165 -7.97 -9.54 -39.02
C GLY A 165 -6.66 -10.07 -38.47
N THR A 166 -6.72 -11.02 -37.54
CA THR A 166 -5.52 -11.60 -36.93
C THR A 166 -5.83 -12.96 -36.30
N LEU A 167 -4.79 -13.77 -36.22
CA LEU A 167 -4.72 -14.91 -35.34
C LEU A 167 -3.81 -14.60 -34.16
N LEU A 168 -4.35 -14.67 -32.94
CA LEU A 168 -3.63 -14.34 -31.72
C LEU A 168 -3.87 -15.34 -30.58
N TYR A 169 -2.86 -15.51 -29.75
CA TYR A 169 -2.95 -16.19 -28.47
C TYR A 169 -3.04 -15.15 -27.36
N THR A 170 -3.95 -15.37 -26.43
CA THR A 170 -4.05 -14.60 -25.18
C THR A 170 -4.04 -15.58 -24.01
N GLY A 171 -3.15 -15.38 -23.05
CA GLY A 171 -3.10 -16.12 -21.80
C GLY A 171 -3.16 -15.17 -20.61
N VAL A 172 -3.83 -15.58 -19.54
CA VAL A 172 -3.90 -14.86 -18.27
C VAL A 172 -3.53 -15.81 -17.15
N ASP A 173 -2.49 -15.47 -16.40
CA ASP A 173 -2.10 -16.20 -15.19
C ASP A 173 -3.16 -15.95 -14.09
N PRO A 174 -3.79 -17.00 -13.53
CA PRO A 174 -4.87 -16.84 -12.56
C PRO A 174 -4.40 -16.32 -11.19
N VAL A 175 -3.10 -16.38 -10.89
CA VAL A 175 -2.52 -15.97 -9.61
C VAL A 175 -2.03 -14.53 -9.67
N THR A 176 -1.28 -14.17 -10.72
CA THR A 176 -0.67 -12.85 -10.87
C THR A 176 -1.54 -11.88 -11.67
N GLY A 177 -2.49 -12.38 -12.45
CA GLY A 177 -3.24 -11.61 -13.46
C GLY A 177 -2.37 -11.19 -14.66
N GLU A 178 -1.15 -11.73 -14.77
CA GLU A 178 -0.24 -11.42 -15.87
C GLU A 178 -0.87 -11.83 -17.20
N THR A 179 -0.92 -10.88 -18.13
CA THR A 179 -1.42 -11.10 -19.48
C THR A 179 -0.27 -11.34 -20.43
N LYS A 180 -0.36 -12.43 -21.20
CA LYS A 180 0.53 -12.70 -22.32
C LYS A 180 -0.28 -12.70 -23.62
N LEU A 181 0.10 -11.84 -24.55
CA LEU A 181 -0.40 -11.81 -25.92
C LEU A 181 0.72 -12.32 -26.84
N VAL A 182 0.40 -13.19 -27.79
CA VAL A 182 1.28 -13.56 -28.91
C VAL A 182 0.51 -13.40 -30.21
N VAL A 183 1.08 -12.71 -31.19
CA VAL A 183 0.44 -12.51 -32.49
C VAL A 183 1.02 -13.50 -33.50
N GLY A 184 0.16 -14.37 -34.05
CA GLY A 184 0.55 -15.32 -35.09
C GLY A 184 0.52 -14.72 -36.49
N SER A 185 -0.52 -13.92 -36.78
CA SER A 185 -0.65 -13.15 -38.02
C SER A 185 -1.44 -11.87 -37.84
N GLY A 186 -1.41 -10.96 -38.82
CA GLY A 186 -2.12 -9.69 -38.72
C GLY A 186 -1.44 -8.70 -37.76
N VAL A 187 -2.18 -7.71 -37.26
CA VAL A 187 -1.66 -6.67 -36.35
C VAL A 187 -2.65 -6.45 -35.21
N VAL A 188 -2.15 -6.45 -33.97
CA VAL A 188 -2.97 -6.25 -32.76
C VAL A 188 -2.58 -4.95 -32.09
N GLY A 189 -3.56 -4.10 -31.82
CA GLY A 189 -3.38 -2.93 -30.95
C GLY A 189 -3.72 -3.30 -29.51
N ALA A 190 -2.76 -3.22 -28.59
CA ALA A 190 -2.98 -3.44 -27.18
C ALA A 190 -2.99 -2.10 -26.43
N ARG A 191 -3.92 -1.94 -25.49
CA ARG A 191 -4.02 -0.75 -24.64
C ARG A 191 -4.16 -1.10 -23.16
N THR A 192 -3.54 -0.30 -22.31
CA THR A 192 -3.69 -0.37 -20.85
C THR A 192 -4.35 0.90 -20.35
N ILE A 193 -5.33 0.79 -19.46
CA ILE A 193 -5.99 1.93 -18.83
C ILE A 193 -5.56 1.97 -17.36
N THR A 194 -4.86 3.04 -16.97
CA THR A 194 -4.44 3.25 -15.58
C THR A 194 -5.19 4.42 -14.99
N SER A 195 -5.81 4.21 -13.82
CA SER A 195 -6.48 5.28 -13.07
C SER A 195 -5.58 5.69 -11.91
N THR A 196 -5.01 6.89 -11.98
CA THR A 196 -4.20 7.46 -10.90
C THR A 196 -5.00 8.50 -10.15
N ASN A 197 -5.03 8.40 -8.82
CA ASN A 197 -5.56 9.46 -7.96
C ASN A 197 -4.62 10.66 -8.01
N ALA A 198 -5.05 11.76 -8.62
CA ALA A 198 -4.28 12.99 -8.74
C ALA A 198 -4.64 14.01 -7.63
N GLY A 199 -4.95 13.52 -6.42
CA GLY A 199 -5.34 14.36 -5.30
C GLY A 199 -6.61 15.18 -5.58
N GLU A 200 -6.53 16.50 -5.45
CA GLU A 200 -7.66 17.45 -5.60
C GLU A 200 -8.26 17.49 -7.02
N GLU A 201 -7.55 17.00 -8.06
CA GLU A 201 -8.06 16.92 -9.44
C GLU A 201 -8.89 15.65 -9.73
N GLY A 202 -9.04 14.75 -8.75
CA GLY A 202 -9.77 13.49 -8.92
C GLY A 202 -8.98 12.39 -9.64
N PHE A 203 -9.69 11.41 -10.19
CA PHE A 203 -9.08 10.27 -10.90
C PHE A 203 -8.67 10.67 -12.32
N ARG A 204 -7.37 10.57 -12.64
CA ARG A 204 -6.86 10.71 -14.01
C ARG A 204 -6.72 9.35 -14.65
N GLN A 205 -7.44 9.12 -15.75
CA GLN A 205 -7.28 7.94 -16.59
C GLN A 205 -6.22 8.19 -17.66
N THR A 206 -5.16 7.39 -17.67
CA THR A 206 -4.14 7.40 -18.71
C THR A 206 -4.27 6.12 -19.52
N SER A 207 -4.54 6.27 -20.82
CA SER A 207 -4.52 5.16 -21.78
C SER A 207 -3.18 5.13 -22.51
N ARG A 208 -2.52 3.98 -22.51
CA ARG A 208 -1.27 3.74 -23.26
C ARG A 208 -1.53 2.69 -24.32
N TYR A 209 -0.88 2.81 -25.47
CA TYR A 209 -1.09 1.96 -26.63
C TYR A 209 0.23 1.36 -27.11
N VAL A 210 0.17 0.15 -27.65
CA VAL A 210 1.27 -0.48 -28.38
C VAL A 210 0.72 -1.34 -29.51
N THR A 211 1.46 -1.40 -30.62
CA THR A 211 1.12 -2.23 -31.77
C THR A 211 2.03 -3.45 -31.80
N VAL A 212 1.43 -4.64 -31.78
CA VAL A 212 2.11 -5.95 -31.75
C VAL A 212 1.94 -6.63 -33.12
N TYR A 213 3.07 -7.00 -33.73
CA TYR A 213 3.16 -7.61 -35.05
C TYR A 213 3.35 -9.14 -34.96
N PRO A 214 3.20 -9.89 -36.07
CA PRO A 214 3.38 -11.34 -36.04
C PRO A 214 4.73 -11.75 -35.48
N SER A 215 4.80 -12.93 -34.86
CA SER A 215 5.96 -13.45 -34.12
C SER A 215 6.38 -12.62 -32.90
N GLN A 216 5.67 -11.54 -32.57
CA GLN A 216 5.91 -10.77 -31.35
C GLN A 216 4.96 -11.22 -30.24
N GLN A 217 5.39 -10.96 -29.01
CA GLN A 217 4.62 -11.15 -27.80
C GLN A 217 4.61 -9.88 -26.98
N LEU A 218 3.56 -9.70 -26.18
CA LEU A 218 3.42 -8.66 -25.18
C LEU A 218 3.14 -9.33 -23.82
N GLN A 219 3.90 -8.96 -22.79
CA GLN A 219 3.70 -9.44 -21.42
C GLN A 219 3.43 -8.25 -20.49
N LEU A 220 2.32 -8.31 -19.75
CA LEU A 220 1.87 -7.24 -18.86
C LEU A 220 1.52 -7.80 -17.49
N ASP A 221 2.16 -7.27 -16.44
CA ASP A 221 1.88 -7.58 -15.04
C ASP A 221 1.02 -6.45 -14.43
N THR A 222 0.04 -6.80 -13.61
CA THR A 222 -0.82 -5.89 -12.83
C THR A 222 -0.03 -4.96 -11.89
N ARG A 223 1.19 -5.35 -11.50
CA ARG A 223 1.98 -4.68 -10.45
C ARG A 223 2.89 -3.57 -10.96
N ASN A 224 3.03 -3.37 -12.26
CA ASN A 224 3.94 -2.36 -12.82
C ASN A 224 3.21 -1.38 -13.75
N VAL A 225 3.10 -0.12 -13.31
CA VAL A 225 2.64 0.98 -14.16
C VAL A 225 3.76 1.31 -15.16
N HIS A 226 3.79 0.61 -16.29
CA HIS A 226 4.83 0.79 -17.30
C HIS A 226 4.70 2.15 -18.02
N SER A 227 5.80 2.90 -18.10
CA SER A 227 5.86 4.22 -18.74
C SER A 227 5.78 4.13 -20.28
N ASP A 228 6.21 3.03 -20.90
CA ASP A 228 6.01 2.81 -22.33
C ASP A 228 5.80 1.32 -22.62
N LEU A 229 4.65 0.98 -23.19
CA LEU A 229 4.28 -0.40 -23.51
C LEU A 229 5.18 -1.02 -24.59
N LYS A 230 5.89 -0.23 -25.39
CA LYS A 230 6.92 -0.74 -26.33
C LYS A 230 8.04 -1.50 -25.61
N THR A 231 8.30 -1.18 -24.35
CA THR A 231 9.30 -1.89 -23.53
C THR A 231 8.87 -3.31 -23.14
N LYS A 232 7.58 -3.64 -23.34
CA LYS A 232 6.97 -4.93 -22.98
C LYS A 232 6.70 -5.84 -24.16
N VAL A 233 7.01 -5.38 -25.37
CA VAL A 233 6.88 -6.17 -26.60
C VAL A 233 8.22 -6.80 -26.94
N ASP A 234 8.27 -8.12 -27.07
CA ASP A 234 9.46 -8.88 -27.43
C ASP A 234 9.15 -9.88 -28.55
N MET A 235 10.19 -10.54 -29.07
CA MET A 235 10.01 -11.71 -29.93
C MET A 235 9.39 -12.84 -29.11
N VAL A 236 8.49 -13.61 -29.72
CA VAL A 236 7.83 -14.74 -29.06
C VAL A 236 8.86 -15.73 -28.50
N ASN A 237 8.69 -16.11 -27.23
CA ASN A 237 9.38 -17.24 -26.66
C ASN A 237 8.51 -18.49 -26.84
N VAL A 238 8.89 -19.32 -27.82
CA VAL A 238 8.17 -20.54 -28.20
C VAL A 238 8.14 -21.53 -27.03
N ASP A 239 9.22 -21.67 -26.28
CA ASP A 239 9.29 -22.56 -25.12
C ASP A 239 8.22 -22.20 -24.09
N ASP A 240 8.19 -20.94 -23.68
CA ASP A 240 7.22 -20.43 -22.71
C ASP A 240 5.79 -20.55 -23.23
N LEU A 241 5.57 -20.31 -24.53
CA LEU A 241 4.25 -20.44 -25.15
C LEU A 241 3.77 -21.90 -25.13
N VAL A 242 4.61 -22.85 -25.51
CA VAL A 242 4.26 -24.28 -25.47
C VAL A 242 4.04 -24.74 -24.03
N ASN A 243 4.79 -24.21 -23.07
CA ASN A 243 4.58 -24.54 -21.66
C ASN A 243 3.22 -24.07 -21.14
N GLN A 244 2.83 -22.85 -21.47
CA GLN A 244 1.61 -22.22 -20.96
C GLN A 244 0.34 -22.64 -21.71
N ALA A 245 0.41 -22.87 -23.03
CA ALA A 245 -0.75 -23.25 -23.82
C ALA A 245 -1.13 -24.72 -23.60
N SER A 246 -2.43 -25.00 -23.59
CA SER A 246 -2.96 -26.37 -23.60
C SER A 246 -2.69 -27.06 -24.94
N PRO A 247 -2.66 -28.41 -24.98
CA PRO A 247 -2.52 -29.16 -26.23
C PRO A 247 -3.53 -28.74 -27.30
N GLU A 248 -4.79 -28.48 -26.93
CA GLU A 248 -5.86 -28.11 -27.84
C GLU A 248 -5.66 -26.72 -28.43
N VAL A 249 -5.16 -25.77 -27.64
CA VAL A 249 -4.79 -24.43 -28.11
C VAL A 249 -3.60 -24.51 -29.08
N ILE A 250 -2.57 -25.31 -28.77
CA ILE A 250 -1.43 -25.51 -29.67
C ILE A 250 -1.87 -26.16 -30.99
N GLN A 251 -2.72 -27.19 -30.89
CA GLN A 251 -3.29 -27.84 -32.06
C GLN A 251 -4.05 -26.84 -32.93
N ALA A 252 -4.87 -25.95 -32.35
CA ALA A 252 -5.57 -24.92 -33.08
C ALA A 252 -4.62 -23.95 -33.81
N ILE A 253 -3.52 -23.55 -33.16
CA ILE A 253 -2.49 -22.71 -33.78
C ILE A 253 -1.88 -23.40 -35.02
N ILE A 254 -1.48 -24.67 -34.88
CA ILE A 254 -0.88 -25.45 -35.98
C ILE A 254 -1.91 -25.66 -37.11
N GLN A 255 -3.15 -25.98 -36.78
CA GLN A 255 -4.22 -26.21 -37.75
C GLN A 255 -4.59 -24.96 -38.57
N ASN A 256 -4.30 -23.76 -38.04
CA ASN A 256 -4.49 -22.48 -38.72
C ASN A 256 -3.24 -21.97 -39.46
N SER A 257 -2.22 -22.82 -39.63
CA SER A 257 -0.95 -22.42 -40.26
C SER A 257 -1.13 -21.85 -41.67
N LEU A 258 -2.08 -22.36 -42.46
CA LEU A 258 -2.33 -21.89 -43.82
C LEU A 258 -2.84 -20.44 -43.80
N GLU A 259 -3.85 -20.15 -42.99
CA GLU A 259 -4.39 -18.79 -42.84
C GLU A 259 -3.33 -17.83 -42.30
N THR A 260 -2.58 -18.25 -41.28
CA THR A 260 -1.44 -17.47 -40.75
C THR A 260 -0.43 -17.12 -41.83
N GLN A 261 -0.02 -18.09 -42.67
CA GLN A 261 0.92 -17.85 -43.76
C GLN A 261 0.36 -16.91 -44.84
N GLN A 262 -0.93 -17.03 -45.17
CA GLN A 262 -1.57 -16.17 -46.16
C GLN A 262 -1.64 -14.72 -45.68
N GLU A 263 -2.07 -14.50 -44.45
CA GLU A 263 -2.18 -13.17 -43.85
C GLU A 263 -0.79 -12.54 -43.62
N ASN A 264 0.19 -13.31 -43.16
CA ASN A 264 1.57 -12.83 -43.03
C ASN A 264 2.18 -12.48 -44.39
N ALA A 265 1.87 -13.21 -45.46
CA ALA A 265 2.31 -12.85 -46.81
C ALA A 265 1.71 -11.52 -47.28
N GLN A 266 0.43 -11.27 -47.01
CA GLN A 266 -0.23 -10.00 -47.32
C GLN A 266 0.38 -8.84 -46.52
N LEU A 267 0.63 -9.04 -45.22
CA LEU A 267 1.28 -8.04 -44.39
C LEU A 267 2.72 -7.74 -44.86
N LYS A 268 3.51 -8.78 -45.22
CA LYS A 268 4.85 -8.59 -45.81
C LYS A 268 4.80 -7.76 -47.09
N GLN A 269 3.81 -8.00 -47.95
CA GLN A 269 3.63 -7.19 -49.16
C GLN A 269 3.26 -5.75 -48.82
N LYS A 270 2.35 -5.52 -47.87
CA LYS A 270 2.01 -4.17 -47.40
C LYS A 270 3.25 -3.44 -46.87
N LEU A 271 4.06 -4.10 -46.05
CA LEU A 271 5.30 -3.52 -45.50
C LEU A 271 6.33 -3.22 -46.61
N LEU A 272 6.40 -4.05 -47.65
CA LEU A 272 7.23 -3.77 -48.83
C LEU A 272 6.72 -2.52 -49.58
N ASP A 273 5.42 -2.39 -49.75
CA ASP A 273 4.80 -1.24 -50.41
C ASP A 273 5.02 0.05 -49.61
N ASP A 274 4.90 -0.02 -48.28
CA ASP A 274 5.19 1.08 -47.36
C ASP A 274 6.67 1.49 -47.44
N LEU A 275 7.59 0.52 -47.43
CA LEU A 275 9.03 0.77 -47.61
C LEU A 275 9.34 1.43 -48.96
N ASN A 276 8.69 0.98 -50.04
CA ASN A 276 8.85 1.58 -51.38
C ASN A 276 8.33 3.03 -51.45
N LYS A 277 7.38 3.40 -50.57
CA LYS A 277 6.89 4.78 -50.38
C LYS A 277 7.75 5.60 -49.41
N GLY A 278 8.83 5.03 -48.88
CA GLY A 278 9.71 5.68 -47.90
C GLY A 278 9.21 5.62 -46.45
N ILE A 279 8.16 4.85 -46.17
CA ILE A 279 7.63 4.65 -44.82
C ILE A 279 8.44 3.53 -44.15
N GLN A 280 9.39 3.93 -43.30
CA GLN A 280 10.27 2.98 -42.59
C GLN A 280 9.68 2.51 -41.25
N LYS A 281 8.81 3.33 -40.64
CA LYS A 281 8.11 3.00 -39.39
C LYS A 281 6.64 2.71 -39.72
N PRO A 282 6.19 1.44 -39.72
CA PRO A 282 4.86 1.09 -40.21
C PRO A 282 3.74 1.59 -39.29
N ASP A 283 4.04 1.81 -38.00
CA ASP A 283 3.12 2.38 -37.02
C ASP A 283 3.92 3.10 -35.90
N PRO A 284 3.51 4.29 -35.43
CA PRO A 284 4.20 5.02 -34.37
C PRO A 284 4.29 4.27 -33.02
N GLN A 285 3.33 3.39 -32.74
CA GLN A 285 3.26 2.58 -31.54
C GLN A 285 3.92 1.19 -31.72
N SER A 286 4.52 0.92 -32.89
CA SER A 286 5.28 -0.30 -33.15
C SER A 286 6.72 -0.22 -32.64
N ILE A 287 7.26 -1.38 -32.28
CA ILE A 287 8.69 -1.58 -32.03
C ILE A 287 9.52 -1.73 -33.31
N LEU A 288 8.88 -1.77 -34.49
CA LEU A 288 9.54 -1.99 -35.76
C LEU A 288 10.10 -0.70 -36.38
N LEU A 289 11.25 -0.83 -37.03
CA LEU A 289 11.89 0.13 -37.91
C LEU A 289 12.54 -0.63 -39.07
N ILE A 290 11.96 -0.52 -40.26
CA ILE A 290 12.36 -1.22 -41.48
C ILE A 290 13.01 -0.22 -42.43
N LYS A 291 14.34 -0.15 -42.45
CA LYS A 291 15.06 0.88 -43.23
C LYS A 291 15.30 0.48 -44.67
N ASN A 292 15.38 -0.82 -44.91
CA ASN A 292 15.73 -1.40 -46.19
C ASN A 292 15.11 -2.81 -46.36
N LYS A 293 15.33 -3.41 -47.52
CA LYS A 293 14.79 -4.74 -47.84
C LYS A 293 15.39 -5.85 -46.98
N ASP A 294 16.62 -5.71 -46.49
CA ASP A 294 17.25 -6.72 -45.63
C ASP A 294 16.57 -6.75 -44.25
N ASP A 295 16.25 -5.59 -43.67
CA ASP A 295 15.46 -5.50 -42.44
C ASP A 295 14.08 -6.15 -42.65
N LEU A 296 13.42 -5.86 -43.77
CA LEU A 296 12.12 -6.45 -44.11
C LEU A 296 12.21 -7.98 -44.26
N ASN A 297 13.28 -8.49 -44.90
CA ASN A 297 13.50 -9.91 -45.07
C ASN A 297 13.71 -10.62 -43.72
N LYS A 298 14.44 -10.01 -42.78
CA LYS A 298 14.60 -10.54 -41.41
C LYS A 298 13.27 -10.59 -40.67
N VAL A 299 12.50 -9.49 -40.70
CA VAL A 299 11.16 -9.44 -40.10
C VAL A 299 10.25 -10.51 -40.71
N GLY A 300 10.27 -10.63 -42.05
CA GLY A 300 9.50 -11.64 -42.76
C GLY A 300 9.92 -13.07 -42.46
N THR A 301 11.21 -13.31 -42.22
CA THR A 301 11.74 -14.62 -41.79
C THR A 301 11.16 -15.01 -40.43
N ASN A 302 11.09 -14.07 -39.47
CA ASN A 302 10.47 -14.36 -38.18
C ASN A 302 8.99 -14.71 -38.30
N PHE A 303 8.26 -14.02 -39.19
CA PHE A 303 6.85 -14.33 -39.44
C PHE A 303 6.66 -15.76 -39.96
N ASP A 304 7.59 -16.22 -40.81
CA ASP A 304 7.55 -17.56 -41.39
C ASP A 304 8.08 -18.64 -40.42
N ALA A 305 8.99 -18.28 -39.50
CA ALA A 305 9.64 -19.19 -38.56
C ALA A 305 8.76 -19.56 -37.34
N PHE A 306 7.78 -18.73 -36.98
CA PHE A 306 7.00 -18.91 -35.75
C PHE A 306 6.29 -20.26 -35.66
N ILE A 307 5.44 -20.60 -36.64
CA ILE A 307 4.62 -21.83 -36.59
C ILE A 307 5.48 -23.09 -36.67
N PRO A 308 6.50 -23.20 -37.55
CA PRO A 308 7.38 -24.38 -37.57
C PRO A 308 8.14 -24.60 -36.25
N GLN A 309 8.63 -23.53 -35.62
CA GLN A 309 9.29 -23.66 -34.31
C GLN A 309 8.30 -24.10 -33.23
N LEU A 310 7.10 -23.50 -33.20
CA LEU A 310 6.04 -23.93 -32.29
C LEU A 310 5.69 -25.40 -32.47
N ALA A 311 5.51 -25.85 -33.72
CA ALA A 311 5.17 -27.22 -34.04
C ALA A 311 6.28 -28.19 -33.59
N LYS A 312 7.55 -27.83 -33.81
CA LYS A 312 8.69 -28.65 -33.34
C LYS A 312 8.69 -28.80 -31.83
N GLU A 313 8.61 -27.68 -31.11
CA GLU A 313 8.64 -27.65 -29.65
C GLU A 313 7.43 -28.39 -29.05
N ALA A 314 6.26 -28.24 -29.66
CA ALA A 314 5.05 -28.95 -29.25
C ALA A 314 5.14 -30.47 -29.42
N VAL A 315 5.73 -30.94 -30.52
CA VAL A 315 5.96 -32.38 -30.75
C VAL A 315 6.98 -32.92 -29.74
N ASP A 316 8.08 -32.21 -29.52
CA ASP A 316 9.11 -32.62 -28.55
C ASP A 316 8.55 -32.74 -27.13
N ARG A 317 7.65 -31.82 -26.74
CA ARG A 317 6.95 -31.83 -25.44
C ARG A 317 5.69 -32.71 -25.40
N LYS A 318 5.38 -33.43 -26.49
CA LYS A 318 4.19 -34.29 -26.62
C LYS A 318 2.86 -33.56 -26.41
N LYS A 319 2.82 -32.26 -26.71
CA LYS A 319 1.58 -31.46 -26.76
C LYS A 319 0.94 -31.44 -28.15
N ALA A 320 1.63 -31.94 -29.18
CA ALA A 320 1.08 -32.13 -30.52
C ALA A 320 1.58 -33.46 -31.14
N ASP A 321 0.73 -34.09 -31.95
CA ASP A 321 1.07 -35.28 -32.75
C ASP A 321 1.54 -34.87 -34.15
N LEU A 322 2.47 -35.64 -34.74
CA LEU A 322 2.93 -35.46 -36.12
C LEU A 322 1.77 -35.47 -37.13
N LYS A 323 0.70 -36.22 -36.87
CA LYS A 323 -0.50 -36.27 -37.70
C LYS A 323 -1.15 -34.90 -37.89
N ILE A 324 -1.16 -34.05 -36.86
CA ILE A 324 -1.75 -32.70 -36.93
C ILE A 324 -0.96 -31.84 -37.92
N ILE A 325 0.36 -32.02 -37.95
CA ILE A 325 1.27 -31.31 -38.87
C ILE A 325 1.06 -31.83 -40.29
N ASP A 326 0.97 -33.14 -40.48
CA ASP A 326 0.68 -33.75 -41.77
C ASP A 326 -0.68 -33.30 -42.33
N ASP A 327 -1.72 -33.25 -41.49
CA ASP A 327 -3.06 -32.81 -41.87
C ASP A 327 -3.08 -31.32 -42.22
N SER A 328 -2.29 -30.49 -41.52
CA SER A 328 -2.13 -29.07 -41.85
C SER A 328 -1.36 -28.88 -43.16
N ASN A 329 -0.30 -29.66 -43.38
CA ASN A 329 0.50 -29.67 -44.60
C ASN A 329 -0.28 -30.13 -45.84
N LYS A 330 -1.32 -30.97 -45.69
CA LYS A 330 -2.22 -31.34 -46.80
C LYS A 330 -3.02 -30.14 -47.33
N LYS A 331 -3.28 -29.13 -46.51
CA LYS A 331 -3.99 -27.90 -46.90
C LYS A 331 -3.07 -26.89 -47.62
N ILE A 332 -1.75 -27.08 -47.57
CA ILE A 332 -0.75 -26.17 -48.14
C ILE A 332 -0.29 -26.70 -49.50
N GLU A 333 -0.65 -26.01 -50.57
CA GLU A 333 -0.33 -26.43 -51.95
C GLU A 333 1.17 -26.35 -52.27
N LEU A 334 1.83 -25.26 -51.86
CA LEU A 334 3.24 -25.01 -52.18
C LEU A 334 4.16 -25.83 -51.26
N PRO A 335 4.97 -26.77 -51.78
CA PRO A 335 5.80 -27.64 -50.95
C PRO A 335 6.78 -26.89 -50.06
N LEU A 336 7.35 -25.78 -50.53
CA LEU A 336 8.31 -24.95 -49.78
C LEU A 336 7.68 -24.16 -48.63
N LYS A 337 6.34 -24.10 -48.55
CA LYS A 337 5.60 -23.44 -47.46
C LYS A 337 5.05 -24.43 -46.42
N LYS A 338 5.23 -25.73 -46.66
CA LYS A 338 4.84 -26.75 -45.69
C LYS A 338 5.72 -26.64 -44.44
N ILE A 339 5.14 -26.99 -43.30
CA ILE A 339 5.84 -27.09 -42.03
C ILE A 339 6.81 -28.26 -42.14
N ASP A 340 8.12 -27.95 -42.12
CA ASP A 340 9.21 -28.93 -42.10
C ASP A 340 9.95 -28.84 -40.77
N LEU A 341 9.76 -29.85 -39.92
CA LEU A 341 10.38 -29.91 -38.59
C LEU A 341 11.90 -30.11 -38.62
N ASN A 342 12.48 -30.47 -39.76
CA ASN A 342 13.92 -30.66 -39.91
C ASN A 342 14.62 -29.42 -40.47
N LYS A 343 13.85 -28.44 -40.95
CA LYS A 343 14.35 -27.20 -41.52
C LYS A 343 13.66 -26.02 -40.85
N LEU A 344 14.28 -25.55 -39.76
CA LEU A 344 13.76 -24.46 -38.95
C LEU A 344 14.68 -23.24 -39.08
N ASP A 345 14.12 -22.13 -39.55
CA ASP A 345 14.76 -20.83 -39.43
C ASP A 345 14.65 -20.35 -37.98
N SER A 346 15.67 -19.67 -37.46
CA SER A 346 15.68 -19.13 -36.09
C SER A 346 14.92 -17.81 -35.98
N LEU A 347 14.31 -17.54 -34.82
CA LEU A 347 13.67 -16.24 -34.54
C LEU A 347 14.74 -15.21 -34.14
N ASP A 348 14.99 -14.23 -35.00
CA ASP A 348 15.93 -13.13 -34.74
C ASP A 348 15.24 -12.05 -33.88
N LYS A 349 15.64 -11.97 -32.60
CA LYS A 349 15.09 -10.99 -31.63
C LYS A 349 15.34 -9.53 -32.01
N GLN A 350 16.29 -9.26 -32.90
CA GLN A 350 16.67 -7.91 -33.33
C GLN A 350 16.09 -7.56 -34.71
N ALA A 351 15.34 -8.47 -35.34
CA ALA A 351 14.79 -8.25 -36.68
C ALA A 351 13.88 -7.02 -36.72
N GLY A 352 14.34 -5.97 -37.42
CA GLY A 352 13.63 -4.71 -37.56
C GLY A 352 13.40 -3.99 -36.23
N LEU A 353 14.12 -4.29 -35.15
CA LEU A 353 13.91 -3.63 -33.86
C LEU A 353 14.42 -2.18 -33.91
N ASP A 354 13.57 -1.25 -33.51
CA ASP A 354 13.89 0.17 -33.46
C ASP A 354 14.97 0.46 -32.38
N PRO A 355 16.13 1.05 -32.75
CA PRO A 355 17.17 1.40 -31.79
C PRO A 355 16.70 2.34 -30.66
N GLU A 356 15.67 3.16 -30.89
CA GLU A 356 15.09 3.99 -29.83
C GLU A 356 14.37 3.11 -28.79
N VAL A 357 13.67 2.07 -29.23
CA VAL A 357 13.02 1.10 -28.34
C VAL A 357 14.04 0.29 -27.56
N VAL A 358 15.19 -0.05 -28.16
CA VAL A 358 16.30 -0.69 -27.43
C VAL A 358 16.76 0.19 -26.26
N LYS A 359 16.98 1.48 -26.51
CA LYS A 359 17.35 2.43 -25.44
C LYS A 359 16.28 2.54 -24.36
N LEU A 360 15.00 2.58 -24.73
CA LEU A 360 13.89 2.61 -23.78
C LEU A 360 13.87 1.35 -22.90
N LYS A 361 14.12 0.17 -23.48
CA LYS A 361 14.21 -1.09 -22.73
C LYS A 361 15.39 -1.10 -21.76
N GLU A 362 16.58 -0.68 -22.21
CA GLU A 362 17.77 -0.58 -21.35
C GLU A 362 17.58 0.42 -20.18
N GLN A 363 16.88 1.53 -20.44
CA GLN A 363 16.54 2.51 -19.40
C GLN A 363 15.57 1.92 -18.38
N ALA A 364 14.49 1.27 -18.84
CA ALA A 364 13.51 0.64 -17.97
C ALA A 364 14.15 -0.46 -17.09
N GLU A 365 15.06 -1.27 -17.65
CA GLU A 365 15.79 -2.29 -16.89
C GLU A 365 16.70 -1.67 -15.82
N LYS A 366 17.42 -0.59 -16.14
CA LYS A 366 18.25 0.14 -15.17
C LYS A 366 17.43 0.73 -14.03
N GLU A 367 16.27 1.31 -14.34
CA GLU A 367 15.34 1.85 -13.35
C GLU A 367 14.79 0.74 -12.44
N GLN A 368 14.38 -0.38 -13.02
CA GLN A 368 13.90 -1.53 -12.25
C GLN A 368 14.99 -2.12 -11.35
N LEU A 369 16.22 -2.26 -11.85
CA LEU A 369 17.35 -2.74 -11.07
C LEU A 369 17.70 -1.79 -9.92
N LYS A 370 17.61 -0.47 -10.15
CA LYS A 370 17.79 0.53 -9.09
C LYS A 370 16.73 0.35 -8.00
N TYR A 371 15.46 0.22 -8.39
CA TYR A 371 14.35 0.01 -7.45
C TYR A 371 14.51 -1.29 -6.64
N VAL A 372 14.88 -2.41 -7.28
CA VAL A 372 15.10 -3.69 -6.58
C VAL A 372 16.25 -3.58 -5.57
N LYS A 373 17.34 -2.91 -5.93
CA LYS A 373 18.46 -2.66 -4.99
C LYS A 373 18.02 -1.82 -3.80
N GLU A 374 17.19 -0.81 -4.02
CA GLU A 374 16.63 0.02 -2.97
C GLU A 374 15.73 -0.81 -2.01
N LEU A 375 14.85 -1.66 -2.54
CA LEU A 375 14.05 -2.58 -1.73
C LEU A 375 14.91 -3.56 -0.92
N GLN A 376 15.94 -4.15 -1.52
CA GLN A 376 16.86 -5.05 -0.81
C GLN A 376 17.60 -4.30 0.30
N GLN A 377 17.99 -3.04 0.05
CA GLN A 377 18.63 -2.21 1.06
C GLN A 377 17.66 -1.90 2.20
N VAL A 378 16.40 -1.56 1.91
CA VAL A 378 15.36 -1.33 2.92
C VAL A 378 15.15 -2.59 3.76
N GLN A 379 15.05 -3.77 3.15
CA GLN A 379 14.88 -5.01 3.88
C GLN A 379 16.10 -5.36 4.74
N SER A 380 17.31 -5.20 4.21
CA SER A 380 18.55 -5.35 4.98
C SER A 380 18.62 -4.40 6.18
N ASN A 381 18.15 -3.16 6.01
CA ASN A 381 18.06 -2.19 7.08
C ASN A 381 17.01 -2.61 8.13
N GLN A 382 15.87 -3.14 7.72
CA GLN A 382 14.84 -3.68 8.64
C GLN A 382 15.36 -4.86 9.45
N ASP A 383 16.10 -5.78 8.83
CA ASP A 383 16.70 -6.93 9.53
C ASP A 383 17.74 -6.49 10.57
N LYS A 384 18.62 -5.54 10.19
CA LYS A 384 19.60 -4.93 11.11
C LYS A 384 18.91 -4.23 12.27
N LEU A 385 17.81 -3.51 12.00
CA LEU A 385 17.01 -2.84 13.02
C LEU A 385 16.43 -3.85 14.02
N GLY A 386 15.89 -4.98 13.54
CA GLY A 386 15.38 -6.05 14.40
C GLY A 386 16.45 -6.63 15.33
N LEU A 387 17.67 -6.80 14.84
CA LEU A 387 18.79 -7.28 15.65
C LEU A 387 19.20 -6.26 16.72
N LEU A 388 19.26 -4.97 16.38
CA LEU A 388 19.62 -3.91 17.30
C LEU A 388 18.60 -3.77 18.43
N LEU A 389 17.30 -3.78 18.11
CA LEU A 389 16.21 -3.72 19.10
C LEU A 389 16.31 -4.89 20.09
N LYS A 390 16.57 -6.10 19.60
CA LYS A 390 16.76 -7.27 20.46
C LYS A 390 17.96 -7.13 21.38
N GLN A 391 19.04 -6.51 20.92
CA GLN A 391 20.21 -6.23 21.76
C GLN A 391 19.86 -5.23 22.87
N ILE A 392 19.18 -4.12 22.53
CA ILE A 392 18.72 -3.12 23.50
C ILE A 392 17.80 -3.75 24.56
N GLU A 393 16.86 -4.60 24.15
CA GLU A 393 15.97 -5.31 25.10
C GLU A 393 16.74 -6.24 26.05
N ASN A 394 17.75 -6.96 25.54
CA ASN A 394 18.59 -7.82 26.36
C ASN A 394 19.42 -7.01 27.36
N GLU A 395 19.99 -5.88 26.94
CA GLU A 395 20.75 -4.99 27.81
C GLU A 395 19.85 -4.35 28.89
N ARG A 396 18.67 -3.88 28.51
CA ARG A 396 17.65 -3.37 29.44
C ARG A 396 17.27 -4.43 30.49
N SER A 397 17.09 -5.68 30.07
CA SER A 397 16.76 -6.79 30.98
C SER A 397 17.90 -7.07 31.97
N LYS A 398 19.15 -7.08 31.49
CA LYS A 398 20.34 -7.22 32.36
C LYS A 398 20.43 -6.07 33.37
N LEU A 399 20.17 -4.84 32.94
CA LEU A 399 20.19 -3.68 33.81
C LEU A 399 19.12 -3.77 34.90
N GLN A 400 17.90 -4.19 34.55
CA GLN A 400 16.82 -4.39 35.51
C GLN A 400 17.17 -5.47 36.55
N GLU A 401 17.79 -6.56 36.12
CA GLU A 401 18.21 -7.63 37.01
C GLU A 401 19.36 -7.21 37.93
N ALA A 402 20.35 -6.47 37.41
CA ALA A 402 21.42 -5.88 38.21
C ALA A 402 20.89 -4.86 39.24
N ASN A 403 19.92 -4.03 38.86
CA ASN A 403 19.26 -3.09 39.77
C ASN A 403 18.51 -3.82 40.88
N LYS A 404 17.79 -4.91 40.55
CA LYS A 404 17.10 -5.74 41.54
C LYS A 404 18.08 -6.42 42.51
N GLN A 405 19.20 -6.93 42.00
CA GLN A 405 20.25 -7.55 42.82
C GLN A 405 20.87 -6.52 43.77
N THR A 406 21.20 -5.33 43.27
CA THR A 406 21.76 -4.24 44.07
C THR A 406 20.81 -3.82 45.20
N GLN A 407 19.50 -3.74 44.92
CA GLN A 407 18.49 -3.45 45.95
C GLN A 407 18.44 -4.55 47.02
N ALA A 408 18.53 -5.83 46.63
CA ALA A 408 18.56 -6.94 47.56
C ALA A 408 19.82 -6.92 48.45
N ASP A 409 20.99 -6.61 47.86
CA ASP A 409 22.26 -6.52 48.60
C ASP A 409 22.28 -5.32 49.57
N GLN A 410 21.74 -4.18 49.15
CA GLN A 410 21.56 -3.02 50.02
C GLN A 410 20.60 -3.30 51.17
N LEU A 411 19.46 -3.95 50.89
CA LEU A 411 18.50 -4.33 51.93
C LEU A 411 19.13 -5.30 52.94
N LYS A 412 19.93 -6.25 52.46
CA LYS A 412 20.67 -7.18 53.32
C LYS A 412 21.69 -6.45 54.19
N ALA A 413 22.49 -5.54 53.62
CA ALA A 413 23.47 -4.75 54.37
C ALA A 413 22.82 -3.86 55.45
N ILE A 414 21.70 -3.22 55.13
CA ILE A 414 20.91 -2.43 56.09
C ILE A 414 20.36 -3.34 57.19
N THR A 415 19.86 -4.52 56.84
CA THR A 415 19.33 -5.50 57.80
C THR A 415 20.43 -6.01 58.73
N ASP A 416 21.62 -6.34 58.20
CA ASP A 416 22.78 -6.78 58.96
C ASP A 416 23.31 -5.68 59.90
N GLN A 417 23.34 -4.43 59.43
CA GLN A 417 23.72 -3.28 60.23
C GLN A 417 22.70 -3.01 61.35
N TYR A 418 21.40 -3.11 61.07
CA TYR A 418 20.34 -3.01 62.09
C TYR A 418 20.46 -4.13 63.13
N LEU A 419 20.66 -5.38 62.69
CA LEU A 419 20.92 -6.51 63.57
C LEU A 419 22.16 -6.26 64.45
N SER A 420 23.25 -5.67 63.93
CA SER A 420 24.46 -5.35 64.72
C SER A 420 24.25 -4.39 65.90
N GLN A 421 23.19 -3.61 65.89
CA GLN A 421 22.89 -2.60 66.91
C GLN A 421 21.88 -3.07 67.96
N LEU A 422 21.31 -4.26 67.80
CA LEU A 422 20.31 -4.84 68.71
C LEU A 422 20.96 -5.66 69.83
N SER A 423 20.39 -5.62 71.03
CA SER A 423 20.79 -6.49 72.15
C SER A 423 20.50 -7.97 71.84
N PRO A 424 21.14 -8.94 72.52
CA PRO A 424 20.93 -10.37 72.26
C PRO A 424 19.47 -10.82 72.36
N GLU A 425 18.68 -10.18 73.22
CA GLU A 425 17.25 -10.47 73.42
C GLU A 425 16.36 -9.86 72.34
N GLU A 426 16.74 -8.68 71.82
CA GLU A 426 16.01 -8.00 70.73
C GLU A 426 16.31 -8.63 69.36
N ARG A 427 17.56 -9.07 69.13
CA ARG A 427 17.92 -9.89 67.96
C ARG A 427 17.08 -11.14 67.86
N LYS A 428 16.91 -11.87 68.97
CA LYS A 428 16.13 -13.11 69.01
C LYS A 428 14.64 -12.85 68.70
N ARG A 429 14.07 -11.74 69.17
CA ARG A 429 12.70 -11.33 68.85
C ARG A 429 12.53 -10.90 67.38
N PHE A 430 13.52 -10.22 66.81
CA PHE A 430 13.52 -9.82 65.40
C PHE A 430 13.61 -11.05 64.48
N GLU A 431 14.51 -11.99 64.77
CA GLU A 431 14.63 -13.25 64.02
C GLU A 431 13.37 -14.14 64.13
N GLU A 432 12.71 -14.17 65.31
CA GLU A 432 11.42 -14.85 65.50
C GLU A 432 10.26 -14.16 64.77
N ALA A 433 10.27 -12.82 64.64
CA ALA A 433 9.27 -12.05 63.91
C ALA A 433 9.41 -12.21 62.38
N VAL A 434 10.65 -12.20 61.85
CA VAL A 434 10.93 -12.44 60.42
C VAL A 434 10.55 -13.87 60.02
N LYS A 435 10.77 -14.87 60.90
CA LYS A 435 10.30 -16.25 60.67
C LYS A 435 8.77 -16.38 60.69
N LYS A 436 8.05 -15.50 61.38
CA LYS A 436 6.57 -15.48 61.41
C LYS A 436 5.93 -14.81 60.20
N ASN A 437 6.60 -13.83 59.58
CA ASN A 437 6.06 -13.09 58.43
C ASN A 437 6.39 -13.70 57.05
N ASN A 438 7.22 -14.75 56.98
CA ASN A 438 7.52 -15.46 55.73
C ASN A 438 6.43 -16.48 55.29
N GLY A 439 5.19 -16.31 55.76
CA GLY A 439 4.07 -17.16 55.36
C GLY A 439 2.75 -16.38 55.29
N GLY A 440 2.36 -15.95 54.09
CA GLY A 440 0.95 -15.69 53.77
C GLY A 440 0.64 -14.35 53.10
N ASP A 441 0.36 -14.47 51.80
CA ASP A 441 -0.46 -13.67 50.88
C ASP A 441 -1.05 -12.29 51.28
N VAL A 442 -0.91 -11.41 50.29
CA VAL A 442 -1.66 -10.18 50.03
C VAL A 442 -3.17 -10.42 50.08
N VAL A 443 -3.90 -9.67 50.90
CA VAL A 443 -5.35 -9.47 50.72
C VAL A 443 -5.69 -8.00 50.83
N THR A 444 -6.48 -7.59 49.84
CA THR A 444 -6.97 -6.26 49.50
C THR A 444 -8.33 -5.93 50.15
N THR A 445 -8.68 -4.64 50.07
CA THR A 445 -10.03 -4.04 50.08
C THR A 445 -10.55 -3.45 51.42
N PRO A 446 -11.57 -2.55 51.40
CA PRO A 446 -11.42 -1.12 51.69
C PRO A 446 -12.41 -0.70 52.81
N VAL A 447 -12.56 0.61 53.12
CA VAL A 447 -13.85 1.30 53.38
C VAL A 447 -13.64 2.70 53.96
N SER A 448 -14.48 3.61 53.45
CA SER A 448 -14.67 5.02 53.79
C SER A 448 -15.59 5.25 55.01
N SER A 449 -15.33 6.37 55.71
CA SER A 449 -16.26 7.24 56.47
C SER A 449 -16.90 6.75 57.78
N GLY A 450 -16.87 7.64 58.78
CA GLY A 450 -17.76 7.61 59.95
C GLY A 450 -17.08 8.05 61.24
N GLY A 451 -17.24 9.32 61.62
CA GLY A 451 -16.54 9.93 62.75
C GLY A 451 -17.24 9.85 64.12
N SER A 452 -16.59 10.55 65.07
CA SER A 452 -16.97 10.85 66.46
C SER A 452 -16.87 9.70 67.47
N GLY A 453 -16.25 9.81 68.64
CA GLY A 453 -15.55 10.92 69.29
C GLY A 453 -15.65 10.74 70.81
N HIS A 454 -14.54 10.53 71.52
CA HIS A 454 -14.39 11.07 72.88
C HIS A 454 -12.93 11.05 73.37
N LYS A 455 -12.47 12.26 73.71
CA LYS A 455 -11.67 12.71 74.89
C LYS A 455 -10.84 11.66 75.63
N GLY A 456 -9.56 11.84 75.94
CA GLY A 456 -8.71 13.04 75.96
C GLY A 456 -7.85 12.99 77.23
N SER A 457 -6.54 13.22 77.11
CA SER A 457 -5.72 14.03 78.06
C SER A 457 -4.23 13.96 77.69
N SER A 458 -3.82 15.00 76.96
CA SER A 458 -2.56 15.74 76.95
C SER A 458 -1.34 15.26 77.77
N GLY A 459 -0.18 15.26 77.09
CA GLY A 459 0.95 16.11 77.51
C GLY A 459 2.34 15.47 77.38
N GLY A 460 3.16 15.93 76.41
CA GLY A 460 4.62 15.77 76.47
C GLY A 460 5.34 15.64 75.12
N SER A 461 5.62 16.78 74.48
CA SER A 461 6.42 16.92 73.27
C SER A 461 7.85 16.36 73.38
N THR A 462 8.26 15.57 72.39
CA THR A 462 9.63 15.60 71.83
C THR A 462 9.52 15.60 70.32
N GLY A 463 9.84 16.74 69.70
CA GLY A 463 9.59 17.03 68.30
C GLY A 463 10.35 16.12 67.34
N SER A 464 9.62 15.56 66.38
CA SER A 464 10.18 15.12 65.11
C SER A 464 9.46 15.92 64.02
N GLY A 465 10.21 16.70 63.24
CA GLY A 465 9.68 17.32 62.03
C GLY A 465 9.17 16.28 61.02
N PRO A 466 8.63 16.71 59.87
CA PRO A 466 8.27 15.78 58.80
C PRO A 466 9.48 14.92 58.39
N SER A 467 9.23 13.69 57.90
CA SER A 467 10.30 12.83 57.42
C SER A 467 11.00 13.43 56.20
N ALA A 468 12.32 13.28 56.14
CA ALA A 468 13.13 13.81 55.04
C ALA A 468 12.67 13.25 53.68
N PRO A 469 12.74 14.06 52.61
CA PRO A 469 12.40 13.60 51.27
C PRO A 469 13.44 12.58 50.77
N ALA A 470 13.00 11.61 49.97
CA ALA A 470 13.89 10.68 49.28
C ALA A 470 14.23 11.21 47.89
N LEU A 471 15.49 11.60 47.67
CA LEU A 471 16.00 11.96 46.35
C LEU A 471 16.16 10.68 45.51
N ILE A 472 15.47 10.61 44.38
CA ILE A 472 15.53 9.51 43.41
C ILE A 472 16.52 9.85 42.29
N SER A 473 16.48 11.09 41.79
CA SER A 473 17.38 11.60 40.74
C SER A 473 17.68 13.09 40.95
N PRO A 474 18.92 13.57 40.70
CA PRO A 474 20.07 12.80 40.26
C PRO A 474 20.74 12.03 41.40
N SER A 475 21.30 10.85 41.10
CA SER A 475 22.04 10.01 42.07
C SER A 475 23.57 10.21 42.02
N SER A 476 24.06 10.86 40.97
CA SER A 476 25.45 11.30 40.78
C SER A 476 25.49 12.69 40.14
N ALA A 477 26.67 13.30 40.04
CA ALA A 477 26.79 14.59 39.35
C ALA A 477 26.32 14.50 37.89
N VAL A 478 25.57 15.50 37.42
CA VAL A 478 24.95 15.51 36.08
C VAL A 478 25.16 16.86 35.40
N THR A 479 25.25 16.86 34.07
CA THR A 479 25.19 18.09 33.27
C THR A 479 23.88 18.12 32.50
N SER A 480 23.08 19.17 32.66
CA SER A 480 21.78 19.33 32.00
C SER A 480 21.52 20.77 31.61
N ASN A 481 20.80 21.01 30.51
CA ASN A 481 20.35 22.36 30.14
C ASN A 481 18.97 22.70 30.75
N ALA A 482 18.26 21.71 31.32
CA ALA A 482 17.01 21.88 32.06
C ALA A 482 17.01 20.97 33.29
N PRO A 483 17.70 21.37 34.37
CA PRO A 483 17.83 20.55 35.56
C PRO A 483 16.49 20.27 36.23
N ALA A 484 16.27 19.03 36.66
CA ALA A 484 15.12 18.62 37.47
C ALA A 484 15.54 17.64 38.56
N LEU A 485 14.74 17.55 39.62
CA LEU A 485 14.86 16.53 40.66
C LEU A 485 13.67 15.58 40.60
N VAL A 486 13.91 14.32 40.87
CA VAL A 486 12.84 13.35 41.15
C VAL A 486 12.90 13.00 42.62
N VAL A 487 11.81 13.24 43.34
CA VAL A 487 11.76 13.17 44.80
C VAL A 487 10.50 12.44 45.24
N LYS A 488 10.58 11.64 46.31
CA LYS A 488 9.41 11.11 47.03
C LYS A 488 9.31 11.76 48.40
N ALA A 489 8.10 12.20 48.77
CA ALA A 489 7.85 12.87 50.03
C ALA A 489 6.42 12.59 50.53
N PRO A 490 6.19 12.52 51.86
CA PRO A 490 4.87 12.18 52.39
C PRO A 490 3.75 13.09 51.91
N VAL A 491 2.55 12.52 51.74
CA VAL A 491 1.34 13.26 51.39
C VAL A 491 1.07 14.37 52.40
N GLY A 492 0.75 15.57 51.92
CA GLY A 492 0.45 16.73 52.75
C GLY A 492 1.67 17.53 53.23
N THR A 493 2.88 17.17 52.77
CA THR A 493 4.10 17.97 52.97
C THR A 493 4.43 18.79 51.73
N VAL A 494 5.18 19.89 51.89
CA VAL A 494 5.72 20.67 50.78
C VAL A 494 7.21 20.38 50.65
N ILE A 495 7.64 19.87 49.50
CA ILE A 495 9.05 19.70 49.16
C ILE A 495 9.61 21.09 48.83
N LYS A 496 10.73 21.46 49.43
CA LYS A 496 11.48 22.68 49.10
C LYS A 496 12.89 22.32 48.64
N VAL A 497 13.26 22.83 47.48
CA VAL A 497 14.64 22.74 46.96
C VAL A 497 15.34 24.05 47.31
N LEU A 498 16.52 23.96 47.90
CA LEU A 498 17.31 25.10 48.35
C LEU A 498 18.66 25.15 47.64
N ASN A 499 19.08 26.35 47.27
CA ASN A 499 20.45 26.66 46.86
C ASN A 499 21.05 27.61 47.89
N ASN A 500 22.08 27.18 48.61
CA ASN A 500 22.70 27.95 49.70
C ASN A 500 21.67 28.47 50.73
N GLY A 501 20.64 27.68 51.03
CA GLY A 501 19.59 28.04 52.00
C GLY A 501 18.47 28.94 51.44
N VAL A 502 18.52 29.33 50.17
CA VAL A 502 17.44 30.05 49.49
C VAL A 502 16.56 29.06 48.74
N VAL A 503 15.25 29.10 48.95
CA VAL A 503 14.30 28.26 48.21
C VAL A 503 14.28 28.66 46.73
N ILE A 504 14.55 27.69 45.86
CA ILE A 504 14.58 27.87 44.40
C ILE A 504 13.43 27.15 43.68
N ALA A 505 12.87 26.10 44.26
CA ALA A 505 11.72 25.37 43.73
C ALA A 505 10.92 24.72 44.85
N GLN A 506 9.63 24.47 44.61
CA GLN A 506 8.74 23.77 45.55
C GLN A 506 7.76 22.86 44.81
N ALA A 507 7.34 21.77 45.46
CA ALA A 507 6.30 20.87 44.96
C ALA A 507 5.58 20.17 46.12
N ASP A 508 4.36 19.68 45.90
CA ASP A 508 3.62 18.93 46.90
C ASP A 508 4.13 17.48 47.00
N GLY A 509 4.26 16.97 48.22
CA GLY A 509 4.58 15.57 48.47
C GLY A 509 3.40 14.67 48.13
N ASN A 510 3.67 13.58 47.40
CA ASN A 510 2.65 12.67 46.89
C ASN A 510 2.81 11.22 47.41
N GLY A 511 3.36 11.07 48.61
CA GLY A 511 3.63 9.77 49.23
C GLY A 511 4.70 9.00 48.49
N ASP A 512 4.37 7.78 48.08
CA ASP A 512 5.29 6.86 47.38
C ASP A 512 5.41 7.13 45.87
N GLN A 513 4.61 8.07 45.33
CA GLN A 513 4.68 8.49 43.93
C GLN A 513 5.82 9.46 43.70
N GLU A 514 6.45 9.36 42.53
CA GLU A 514 7.54 10.24 42.12
C GLU A 514 7.02 11.65 41.82
N VAL A 515 7.70 12.64 42.39
CA VAL A 515 7.42 14.06 42.16
C VAL A 515 8.59 14.66 41.39
N HIS A 516 8.33 15.09 40.16
CA HIS A 516 9.30 15.76 39.29
C HIS A 516 9.29 17.26 39.58
N ILE A 517 10.44 17.80 39.98
CA ILE A 517 10.61 19.20 40.38
C ILE A 517 11.60 19.87 39.41
N PRO A 518 11.12 20.65 38.42
CA PRO A 518 12.00 21.39 37.52
C PRO A 518 12.69 22.53 38.28
N LEU A 519 13.99 22.70 38.06
CA LEU A 519 14.83 23.73 38.67
C LEU A 519 15.09 24.88 37.68
N THR A 520 14.03 25.39 37.05
CA THR A 520 14.11 26.41 35.99
C THR A 520 14.82 27.70 36.42
N SER A 521 14.77 28.05 37.70
CA SER A 521 15.50 29.21 38.26
C SER A 521 17.02 29.06 38.24
N LEU A 522 17.54 27.84 38.05
CA LEU A 522 18.97 27.56 37.91
C LEU A 522 19.46 27.68 36.47
N VAL A 523 18.54 27.87 35.51
CA VAL A 523 18.87 28.03 34.10
C VAL A 523 19.37 29.45 33.86
N THR A 524 20.70 29.60 33.80
CA THR A 524 21.38 30.85 33.45
C THR A 524 22.11 30.70 32.11
N GLU A 525 22.32 31.82 31.42
CA GLU A 525 23.09 31.82 30.18
C GLU A 525 24.55 31.40 30.47
N GLY A 526 25.03 30.41 29.74
CA GLY A 526 26.37 29.83 29.93
C GLY A 526 26.36 28.51 30.71
N THR A 527 27.49 28.20 31.35
CA THR A 527 27.69 26.98 32.13
C THR A 527 27.89 27.36 33.61
N THR A 528 27.00 26.88 34.49
CA THR A 528 27.06 27.14 35.93
C THR A 528 26.98 25.83 36.72
N VAL A 529 27.88 25.63 37.68
CA VAL A 529 27.87 24.44 38.55
C VAL A 529 27.16 24.76 39.87
N TYR A 530 26.20 23.92 40.25
CA TYR A 530 25.46 23.98 41.51
C TYR A 530 25.81 22.74 42.36
N ASP A 531 26.71 22.92 43.32
CA ASP A 531 27.25 21.84 44.18
C ASP A 531 26.74 21.88 45.62
N LYS A 532 25.85 22.84 45.94
CA LYS A 532 25.29 23.08 47.29
C LYS A 532 23.77 23.04 47.33
N LEU A 533 23.18 22.24 46.45
CA LEU A 533 21.74 22.02 46.43
C LEU A 533 21.32 21.06 47.55
N THR A 534 20.23 21.41 48.23
CA THR A 534 19.62 20.56 49.25
C THR A 534 18.10 20.51 49.08
N ILE A 535 17.48 19.45 49.57
CA ILE A 535 16.02 19.30 49.61
C ILE A 535 15.54 19.04 51.03
N VAL A 536 14.39 19.60 51.38
CA VAL A 536 13.69 19.38 52.66
C VAL A 536 12.20 19.18 52.40
N THR A 537 11.49 18.54 53.32
CA THR A 537 10.02 18.59 53.39
C THR A 537 9.61 19.55 54.49
N GLU A 538 8.53 20.29 54.29
CA GLU A 538 7.93 21.19 55.28
C GLU A 538 6.48 20.80 55.56
N LEU A 539 6.13 20.77 56.85
CA LEU A 539 4.78 20.54 57.32
C LEU A 539 4.48 21.53 58.45
N ASN A 540 3.44 22.37 58.29
CA ASN A 540 3.05 23.38 59.27
C ASN A 540 4.20 24.30 59.73
N GLY A 541 5.11 24.64 58.81
CA GLY A 541 6.26 25.53 59.09
C GLY A 541 7.47 24.85 59.76
N VAL A 542 7.43 23.54 59.99
CA VAL A 542 8.57 22.75 60.50
C VAL A 542 9.20 21.97 59.37
N GLN A 543 10.53 22.05 59.22
CA GLN A 543 11.29 21.37 58.17
C GLN A 543 11.91 20.05 58.66
N SER A 544 12.10 19.12 57.73
CA SER A 544 12.86 17.88 57.92
C SER A 544 14.37 18.13 57.99
N ALA A 545 15.14 17.06 58.23
CA ALA A 545 16.56 17.07 57.89
C ALA A 545 16.74 17.34 56.38
N ALA A 546 17.81 18.07 56.03
CA ALA A 546 18.16 18.36 54.65
C ALA A 546 18.89 17.19 54.00
N VAL A 547 18.50 16.87 52.75
CA VAL A 547 19.16 15.86 51.92
C VAL A 547 19.96 16.58 50.84
N SER A 548 21.25 16.26 50.73
CA SER A 548 22.12 16.83 49.70
C SER A 548 21.78 16.27 48.33
N VAL A 549 21.75 17.16 47.33
CA VAL A 549 21.62 16.80 45.93
C VAL A 549 23.03 16.75 45.31
N PRO A 550 23.38 15.72 44.53
CA PRO A 550 24.63 15.69 43.77
C PRO A 550 24.80 16.92 42.88
N ALA A 551 26.05 17.27 42.55
CA ALA A 551 26.34 18.48 41.79
C ALA A 551 25.62 18.48 40.42
N ILE A 552 24.92 19.58 40.12
CA ILE A 552 24.25 19.78 38.84
C ILE A 552 24.98 20.88 38.10
N THR A 553 25.59 20.54 36.97
CA THR A 553 26.13 21.52 36.02
C THR A 553 25.01 21.92 35.07
N VAL A 554 24.52 23.14 35.20
CA VAL A 554 23.56 23.69 34.24
C VAL A 554 24.31 24.26 33.07
N ASP A 555 24.11 23.69 31.88
CA ASP A 555 24.80 24.13 30.68
C ASP A 555 23.82 24.42 29.56
N THR A 556 23.57 25.71 29.32
CA THR A 556 22.69 26.18 28.23
C THR A 556 23.45 26.40 26.92
N THR A 557 24.76 26.18 26.90
CA THR A 557 25.59 26.41 25.71
C THR A 557 25.47 25.29 24.68
N SER A 558 25.02 24.09 25.08
CA SER A 558 24.90 22.89 24.25
C SER A 558 23.55 22.19 24.46
N GLY A 559 22.93 21.66 23.40
CA GLY A 559 21.66 20.95 23.52
C GLY A 559 20.92 20.77 22.20
N ILE A 560 19.71 20.22 22.28
CA ILE A 560 18.77 20.08 21.17
C ILE A 560 17.60 21.02 21.39
N PHE A 561 17.17 21.71 20.33
CA PHE A 561 16.16 22.75 20.39
C PHE A 561 15.09 22.52 19.34
N LEU A 562 13.82 22.63 19.73
CA LEU A 562 12.69 22.76 18.80
C LEU A 562 12.61 24.22 18.38
N THR A 563 13.09 24.55 17.19
CA THR A 563 13.35 25.94 16.76
C THR A 563 12.17 26.61 16.07
N SER A 564 11.44 25.87 15.25
CA SER A 564 10.21 26.34 14.64
C SER A 564 9.23 25.20 14.38
N VAL A 565 7.96 25.57 14.29
CA VAL A 565 6.88 24.72 13.81
C VAL A 565 6.21 25.49 12.68
N ASP A 566 6.48 25.08 11.45
CA ASP A 566 6.04 25.80 10.25
C ASP A 566 4.84 25.10 9.63
N LYS A 567 3.75 25.84 9.37
CA LYS A 567 2.55 25.30 8.74
C LYS A 567 2.43 25.76 7.28
N GLN A 568 2.23 24.80 6.39
CA GLN A 568 1.83 25.04 5.00
C GLN A 568 0.68 24.12 4.65
N ASN A 569 -0.51 24.68 4.41
CA ASN A 569 -1.74 23.92 4.17
C ASN A 569 -2.02 22.92 5.31
N GLN A 570 -2.14 21.62 4.98
CA GLN A 570 -2.34 20.52 5.94
C GLN A 570 -1.03 19.91 6.44
N SER A 571 0.13 20.47 6.05
CA SER A 571 1.44 20.01 6.50
C SER A 571 1.99 20.93 7.58
N VAL A 572 2.44 20.34 8.68
CA VAL A 572 3.15 21.02 9.78
C VAL A 572 4.55 20.43 9.85
N THR A 573 5.58 21.26 9.85
CA THR A 573 6.98 20.82 9.90
C THR A 573 7.58 21.24 11.24
N ALA A 574 7.96 20.25 12.06
CA ALA A 574 8.69 20.51 13.31
C ALA A 574 10.20 20.47 13.03
N ASN A 575 10.89 21.58 13.31
CA ASN A 575 12.32 21.72 13.05
C ASN A 575 13.13 21.63 14.35
N LEU A 576 14.08 20.70 14.37
CA LEU A 576 15.01 20.51 15.48
C LEU A 576 16.42 20.96 15.08
N THR A 577 17.11 21.68 15.95
CA THR A 577 18.54 21.99 15.82
C THR A 577 19.33 21.40 16.97
N MET A 578 20.62 21.18 16.74
CA MET A 578 21.58 20.71 17.73
C MET A 578 22.73 21.71 17.81
N LYS A 579 23.20 22.01 19.03
CA LYS A 579 24.19 23.05 19.27
C LYS A 579 25.36 22.58 20.13
N ASN A 580 26.58 22.88 19.71
CA ASN A 580 27.83 22.85 20.51
C ASN A 580 28.14 21.53 21.27
N PHE A 581 28.16 20.40 20.56
CA PHE A 581 28.65 19.12 21.11
C PHE A 581 30.12 18.92 20.72
N LYS A 582 31.06 19.31 21.58
CA LYS A 582 32.50 19.29 21.30
C LYS A 582 33.34 18.73 22.43
N GLY A 583 34.57 18.29 22.13
CA GLY A 583 35.54 17.84 23.12
C GLY A 583 35.00 16.69 23.95
N THR A 584 34.91 16.88 25.27
CA THR A 584 34.32 15.89 26.19
C THR A 584 32.83 15.66 25.99
N LYS A 585 32.18 16.48 25.15
CA LYS A 585 30.78 16.34 24.75
C LYS A 585 30.57 15.90 23.30
N ALA A 586 31.62 15.44 22.63
CA ALA A 586 31.45 14.84 21.31
C ALA A 586 30.45 13.67 21.41
N LEU A 587 29.52 13.57 20.46
CA LEU A 587 28.38 12.65 20.52
C LEU A 587 28.52 11.45 19.58
N TYR A 588 27.74 10.40 19.84
CA TYR A 588 27.66 9.21 18.98
C TYR A 588 26.22 8.92 18.53
N ALA A 589 25.26 9.06 19.45
CA ALA A 589 23.85 8.83 19.17
C ALA A 589 22.96 9.80 19.94
N VAL A 590 21.74 9.94 19.44
CA VAL A 590 20.70 10.77 20.03
C VAL A 590 19.35 10.07 20.01
N GLU A 591 18.54 10.34 21.02
CA GLU A 591 17.11 10.06 21.07
C GLU A 591 16.37 11.34 21.47
N VAL A 592 15.28 11.68 20.78
CA VAL A 592 14.47 12.88 21.01
C VAL A 592 13.00 12.49 21.03
N HIS A 593 12.27 12.95 22.05
CA HIS A 593 10.85 12.70 22.23
C HIS A 593 10.08 14.00 22.05
N LEU A 594 9.19 14.00 21.06
CA LEU A 594 8.21 15.05 20.85
C LEU A 594 6.83 14.55 21.28
N MET A 595 6.00 15.46 21.79
CA MET A 595 4.59 15.22 22.01
C MET A 595 3.73 16.24 21.28
N TYR A 596 2.60 15.78 20.77
CA TYR A 596 1.60 16.63 20.13
C TYR A 596 0.19 16.04 20.30
N ASP A 597 -0.81 16.90 20.16
CA ASP A 597 -2.22 16.52 20.12
C ASP A 597 -2.52 15.61 18.91
N ASN A 598 -3.47 14.68 19.04
CA ASN A 598 -3.85 13.74 17.97
C ASN A 598 -4.47 14.40 16.72
N ARG A 599 -4.67 15.73 16.74
CA ARG A 599 -4.88 16.56 15.54
C ARG A 599 -3.68 16.62 14.61
N LEU A 600 -2.50 16.18 15.06
CA LEU A 600 -1.31 15.93 14.25
C LEU A 600 -1.01 14.43 14.19
N SER A 601 -0.53 13.95 13.05
CA SER A 601 -0.07 12.56 12.86
C SER A 601 1.21 12.54 12.02
N TYR A 602 2.18 11.75 12.44
CA TYR A 602 3.24 11.27 11.55
C TYR A 602 2.77 10.01 10.83
N ASP A 603 2.67 10.09 9.50
CA ASP A 603 2.20 9.01 8.63
C ASP A 603 3.32 8.40 7.77
N GLY A 604 4.59 8.77 8.05
CA GLY A 604 5.75 8.19 7.39
C GLY A 604 6.01 6.75 7.82
N ASP A 605 6.79 6.02 7.02
CA ASP A 605 7.17 4.62 7.27
C ASP A 605 8.22 4.46 8.39
N GLY A 606 8.60 5.55 9.03
CA GLY A 606 9.61 5.63 10.09
C GLY A 606 11.04 5.74 9.58
N SER A 607 11.26 5.68 8.26
CA SER A 607 12.55 5.99 7.66
C SER A 607 12.74 7.50 7.53
N VAL A 608 13.99 7.97 7.69
CA VAL A 608 14.36 9.37 7.49
C VAL A 608 15.29 9.44 6.27
N PRO A 609 14.88 10.08 5.16
CA PRO A 609 15.73 10.25 3.99
C PRO A 609 17.04 10.97 4.34
N THR A 610 18.16 10.52 3.76
CA THR A 610 19.46 11.16 3.98
C THR A 610 19.45 12.61 3.46
N ASN A 611 19.74 13.56 4.35
CA ASN A 611 19.91 14.96 4.03
C ASN A 611 21.30 15.43 4.51
N THR A 612 22.23 15.66 3.59
CA THR A 612 23.61 16.03 3.91
C THR A 612 23.76 17.37 4.63
N SER A 613 22.68 18.16 4.72
CA SER A 613 22.63 19.42 5.45
C SER A 613 22.24 19.25 6.93
N THR A 614 21.95 18.03 7.40
CA THR A 614 21.64 17.75 8.81
C THR A 614 22.79 17.06 9.53
N VAL A 615 22.81 17.17 10.87
CA VAL A 615 23.88 16.62 11.73
C VAL A 615 24.18 15.17 11.38
N PHE A 616 23.19 14.28 11.43
CA PHE A 616 23.40 12.86 11.12
C PHE A 616 23.37 12.58 9.61
N GLY A 617 22.62 13.33 8.81
CA GLY A 617 22.59 13.10 7.36
C GLY A 617 23.89 13.49 6.63
N SER A 618 24.72 14.34 7.24
CA SER A 618 26.09 14.63 6.80
C SER A 618 27.09 13.52 7.14
N GLN A 619 26.75 12.62 8.08
CA GLN A 619 27.64 11.55 8.49
C GLN A 619 27.53 10.34 7.55
N PRO A 620 28.67 9.73 7.19
CA PRO A 620 28.68 8.46 6.47
C PRO A 620 28.02 7.37 7.32
N ASP A 621 27.29 6.46 6.67
CA ASP A 621 26.66 5.29 7.31
C ASP A 621 25.81 5.63 8.55
N SER A 622 25.13 6.78 8.53
CA SER A 622 24.19 7.16 9.57
C SER A 622 22.85 6.46 9.43
N VAL A 623 22.26 6.14 10.58
CA VAL A 623 20.93 5.56 10.69
C VAL A 623 20.07 6.56 11.46
N GLN A 624 18.90 6.87 10.90
CA GLN A 624 17.93 7.80 11.47
C GLN A 624 16.54 7.17 11.37
N ILE A 625 15.78 7.22 12.47
CA ILE A 625 14.44 6.65 12.55
C ILE A 625 13.46 7.60 13.22
N LEU A 626 12.20 7.49 12.82
CA LEU A 626 11.04 8.11 13.47
C LEU A 626 10.04 7.04 13.86
N LYS A 627 9.48 7.12 15.07
CA LYS A 627 8.42 6.23 15.52
C LYS A 627 7.36 6.99 16.29
N GLN A 628 6.13 6.91 15.80
CA GLN A 628 4.98 7.47 16.51
C GLN A 628 4.33 6.41 17.41
N ILE A 629 4.03 6.77 18.65
CA ILE A 629 3.24 6.02 19.61
C ILE A 629 1.96 6.82 19.87
N LYS A 630 0.81 6.29 19.43
CA LYS A 630 -0.48 6.96 19.61
C LYS A 630 -1.02 6.71 21.01
N GLY A 631 -1.28 7.79 21.75
CA GLY A 631 -2.00 7.78 23.02
C GLY A 631 -3.46 8.23 22.86
N ALA A 632 -4.20 8.25 23.98
CA ALA A 632 -5.63 8.56 23.97
C ALA A 632 -5.95 10.00 23.55
N SER A 633 -5.14 10.97 23.99
CA SER A 633 -5.32 12.41 23.72
C SER A 633 -4.14 13.07 23.02
N SER A 634 -2.97 12.46 23.06
CA SER A 634 -1.73 12.94 22.45
C SER A 634 -0.93 11.78 21.92
N SER A 635 -0.08 12.07 20.94
CA SER A 635 0.87 11.14 20.37
C SER A 635 2.28 11.55 20.76
N GLU A 636 3.11 10.54 20.99
CA GLU A 636 4.54 10.68 21.19
C GLU A 636 5.26 10.32 19.89
N LEU A 637 6.25 11.12 19.51
CA LEU A 637 7.11 10.84 18.35
C LEU A 637 8.55 10.77 18.81
N ILE A 638 9.16 9.62 18.58
CA ILE A 638 10.53 9.31 18.93
C ILE A 638 11.37 9.47 17.67
N TYR A 639 12.35 10.36 17.70
CA TYR A 639 13.42 10.45 16.71
C TYR A 639 14.69 9.86 17.33
N ALA A 640 15.30 8.89 16.67
CA ALA A 640 16.60 8.35 17.10
C ALA A 640 17.58 8.33 15.93
N ALA A 641 18.84 8.67 16.21
CA ALA A 641 19.88 8.70 15.21
C ALA A 641 21.25 8.28 15.76
N THR A 642 22.04 7.62 14.92
CA THR A 642 23.42 7.21 15.20
C THR A 642 24.25 7.23 13.92
N SER A 643 25.58 7.26 14.04
CA SER A 643 26.51 7.18 12.93
C SER A 643 27.53 6.06 13.16
N SER A 644 27.69 5.17 12.18
CA SER A 644 28.68 4.09 12.25
C SER A 644 29.67 4.17 11.08
N GLN A 645 30.77 4.92 11.27
CA GLN A 645 32.04 4.83 10.52
C GLN A 645 32.17 5.61 9.18
N PRO A 646 33.40 6.04 8.78
CA PRO A 646 34.73 5.49 9.13
C PRO A 646 35.64 6.37 10.01
N ALA A 647 35.43 6.33 11.33
CA ALA A 647 36.41 6.13 12.42
C ALA A 647 35.64 5.93 13.76
N PRO A 648 35.94 4.94 14.62
CA PRO A 648 35.13 4.62 15.82
C PRO A 648 35.35 5.72 16.84
N GLY A 649 34.40 6.64 16.92
CA GLY A 649 34.52 7.75 17.83
C GLY A 649 33.28 8.61 17.83
N ASN A 650 33.17 9.33 18.94
CA ASN A 650 32.30 10.48 19.02
C ASN A 650 32.67 11.51 17.92
N PHE A 651 31.69 12.20 17.37
CA PHE A 651 31.88 13.30 16.44
C PHE A 651 31.39 14.62 17.05
N GLU A 652 31.85 15.74 16.49
CA GLU A 652 31.58 17.07 17.03
C GLU A 652 30.54 17.83 16.20
N VAL A 653 29.74 18.65 16.89
CA VAL A 653 28.83 19.64 16.29
C VAL A 653 29.25 21.02 16.78
N ASP A 654 29.69 21.86 15.85
CA ASP A 654 30.06 23.25 16.10
C ASP A 654 28.94 24.22 15.74
N GLY A 655 28.66 25.14 16.65
CA GLY A 655 27.57 26.10 16.49
C GLY A 655 26.22 25.39 16.46
N GLU A 656 25.23 26.09 15.93
CA GLU A 656 23.88 25.54 15.75
C GLU A 656 23.76 24.93 14.36
N GLN A 657 23.34 23.66 14.31
CA GLN A 657 23.19 22.88 13.08
C GLN A 657 21.80 22.22 13.02
N PRO A 658 21.19 22.06 11.83
CA PRO A 658 19.94 21.34 11.68
C PRO A 658 20.08 19.88 12.11
N LEU A 659 19.20 19.40 12.99
CA LEU A 659 19.15 17.99 13.39
C LEU A 659 18.21 17.21 12.48
N ILE A 660 16.95 17.63 12.40
CA ILE A 660 15.93 17.03 11.53
C ILE A 660 14.75 18.00 11.33
N SER A 661 14.10 17.92 10.16
CA SER A 661 12.80 18.51 9.88
C SER A 661 11.78 17.39 9.73
N ILE A 662 10.77 17.38 10.61
CA ILE A 662 9.80 16.29 10.70
C ILE A 662 8.47 16.75 10.11
N PRO A 663 7.99 16.15 9.01
CA PRO A 663 6.68 16.44 8.46
C PRO A 663 5.58 15.72 9.27
N LEU A 664 4.59 16.49 9.72
CA LEU A 664 3.38 16.04 10.40
C LEU A 664 2.16 16.44 9.56
N HIS A 665 1.15 15.59 9.55
CA HIS A 665 -0.11 15.82 8.86
C HIS A 665 -1.20 16.32 9.83
N LEU A 666 -1.89 17.39 9.47
CA LEU A 666 -3.06 17.90 10.18
C LEU A 666 -4.30 17.05 9.87
N THR A 667 -4.88 16.43 10.89
CA THR A 667 -6.12 15.65 10.77
C THR A 667 -7.38 16.48 10.99
N SER A 668 -7.22 17.76 11.38
CA SER A 668 -8.28 18.74 11.58
C SER A 668 -7.87 20.12 11.09
N VAL A 669 -8.84 20.92 10.64
CA VAL A 669 -8.63 22.33 10.26
C VAL A 669 -8.42 23.26 11.47
N ASP A 670 -8.79 22.82 12.68
CA ASP A 670 -8.67 23.62 13.90
C ASP A 670 -7.29 23.48 14.56
N THR A 671 -6.49 24.54 14.48
CA THR A 671 -5.17 24.66 15.13
C THR A 671 -5.19 25.45 16.44
N THR A 672 -6.37 25.75 16.99
CA THR A 672 -6.48 26.47 18.27
C THR A 672 -5.79 25.69 19.39
N ASN A 673 -4.86 26.35 20.10
CA ASN A 673 -4.04 25.77 21.17
C ASN A 673 -3.32 24.46 20.77
N LEU A 674 -2.90 24.37 19.51
CA LEU A 674 -2.15 23.23 18.99
C LEU A 674 -0.66 23.53 19.06
N ASP A 675 0.08 22.74 19.83
CA ASP A 675 1.53 22.88 20.01
C ASP A 675 2.25 21.59 19.66
N VAL A 676 3.49 21.71 19.19
CA VAL A 676 4.48 20.63 19.23
C VAL A 676 5.39 20.87 20.42
N LYS A 677 5.61 19.82 21.20
CA LYS A 677 6.30 19.89 22.48
C LYS A 677 7.55 19.04 22.46
N LEU A 678 8.71 19.61 22.77
CA LEU A 678 9.92 18.86 23.07
C LEU A 678 9.87 18.43 24.54
N VAL A 679 9.82 17.11 24.77
CA VAL A 679 9.56 16.53 26.09
C VAL A 679 10.82 16.01 26.73
N SER A 680 11.61 15.23 25.99
CA SER A 680 12.90 14.77 26.45
C SER A 680 13.87 14.56 25.29
N TYR A 681 15.16 14.57 25.59
CA TYR A 681 16.17 14.03 24.69
C TYR A 681 17.36 13.50 25.48
N MET A 682 18.05 12.53 24.89
CA MET A 682 19.26 11.96 25.43
C MET A 682 20.33 11.93 24.32
N VAL A 683 21.53 12.40 24.65
CA VAL A 683 22.70 12.33 23.78
C VAL A 683 23.76 11.49 24.46
N VAL A 684 24.27 10.49 23.77
CA VAL A 684 25.25 9.54 24.33
C VAL A 684 26.56 9.52 23.55
N ASP A 685 27.63 9.16 24.26
CA ASP A 685 28.92 8.83 23.64
C ASP A 685 28.92 7.40 23.08
N GLN A 686 30.01 7.02 22.43
CA GLN A 686 30.19 5.69 21.83
C GLN A 686 30.16 4.55 22.88
N ALA A 687 30.49 4.84 24.13
CA ALA A 687 30.41 3.88 25.23
C ALA A 687 29.00 3.80 25.85
N GLY A 688 28.05 4.60 25.35
CA GLY A 688 26.68 4.68 25.84
C GLY A 688 26.52 5.55 27.08
N ASN A 689 27.56 6.31 27.49
CA ASN A 689 27.42 7.25 28.60
C ASN A 689 26.62 8.46 28.14
N VAL A 690 25.70 8.90 28.99
CA VAL A 690 24.92 10.12 28.77
C VAL A 690 25.84 11.35 28.85
N ILE A 691 25.88 12.11 27.77
CA ILE A 691 26.65 13.35 27.65
C ILE A 691 25.78 14.55 28.06
N VAL A 692 24.57 14.60 27.52
CA VAL A 692 23.56 15.62 27.82
C VAL A 692 22.19 14.95 27.82
N GLU A 693 21.41 15.26 28.84
CA GLU A 693 20.03 14.83 28.98
C GLU A 693 19.14 16.02 29.30
N PHE A 694 17.97 16.02 28.68
CA PHE A 694 16.87 16.92 28.94
C PHE A 694 15.63 16.09 29.20
N ASP A 695 14.98 16.35 30.34
CA ASP A 695 13.64 15.87 30.64
C ASP A 695 12.83 17.06 31.17
N SER A 696 11.80 17.43 30.42
CA SER A 696 10.95 18.56 30.75
C SER A 696 10.04 18.33 31.96
N GLY A 697 9.84 17.07 32.38
CA GLY A 697 8.83 16.71 33.37
C GLY A 697 7.46 17.32 33.03
N ASN A 698 7.01 18.28 33.85
CA ASN A 698 5.72 18.95 33.68
C ASN A 698 5.76 20.27 32.87
N ALA A 699 6.92 20.69 32.36
CA ALA A 699 7.09 21.98 31.68
C ALA A 699 7.81 21.85 30.32
N PRO A 700 7.18 21.21 29.31
CA PRO A 700 7.78 21.00 28.00
C PRO A 700 7.99 22.30 27.23
N VAL A 701 9.07 22.34 26.44
CA VAL A 701 9.31 23.44 25.49
C VAL A 701 8.26 23.30 24.39
N SER A 702 7.29 24.21 24.38
CA SER A 702 6.13 24.17 23.50
C SER A 702 6.27 25.24 22.43
N VAL A 703 6.12 24.85 21.17
CA VAL A 703 6.08 25.76 20.03
C VAL A 703 4.70 25.66 19.37
N PRO A 704 3.96 26.78 19.27
CA PRO A 704 2.61 26.75 18.71
C PRO A 704 2.63 26.50 17.21
N VAL A 705 1.65 25.74 16.72
CA VAL A 705 1.37 25.56 15.29
C VAL A 705 0.67 26.84 14.77
N PRO A 706 1.20 27.48 13.71
CA PRO A 706 0.63 28.71 13.15
C PRO A 706 -0.82 28.64 12.63
#